data_AF-A0A2P5WLR4-F1
#
_entry.id   AF-A0A2P5WLR4-F1
#
_cell.length_a   1.000
_cell.length_b   1.000
_cell.length_c   1.000
_cell.angle_alpha   90.00
_cell.angle_beta   90.00
_cell.angle_gamma   90.00
#
_symmetry.space_group_name_H-M   'P 1'
#
loop_
_entity.id
_entity.type
_entity.pdbx_description
1 polymer ?
#
loop_
_entity_poly.entity_id
_entity_poly.type
_entity_poly.pdbx_seq_one_letter_code
_entity_poly.pdbx_strand_id
1 'polypeptide(L)'
;MDFNIGIEDVGVAILQELWNRVALQAVELAKETRDVMIEKGSFREFSRSITELDVLLKALNVRTIEAAMGTESTKVALEKLNDKLRRARKIIKNYKAGSRLRFLLHSHSVLTEMSGLAKDIATTISPFQLSNLDMALNLKSMNDEVIEKLNSMEFSVAAATETIALEIENSVSQSSRNRENAVKLLEKIAEAVGADANVSLVQTELALLKQEKEEMEVQKKQAEALQLSQLMQLLYSTEIVPGPRNEEASTCHKQYPIGSFICPLCKEMMVDPVAVFCGHSFERNAIQEYFESGKKNCPTCKEEVQSLELTPNVNLRSSIEEWKKNDMDWRFQAAVSGINSDDHIRKNQALDDMQVLVEISHYAVRAAEEGLLPKFVEPLKDTTLNTKAAVKCLYCLAKYCDDRKREIIEAGAVRRIVKRIYNGETELNAIAILLELSKTEALVEKIGNTKDCIPLLVYLVSYPNPEIALKAQDVLRNLSSNTHFVVKMAESGFFQSFVARFNQAVGHQETRALLASALIEMQLKENSINDLKDKQFVHNLVHMLATNAPACKSACIKCVKKLIQYPKMVKRFLSDPATIPLVLNIISFRSDPILKQEAAEILALLVQACNSLAKQRTATALEHLSRSTSSLVSEASIRVRHEDSRSLFNTINLFPNMSWCCSASAENKISCPVHGIACSQRHTFCLVKADAVKPLLQTLSDTNSGVAEASLKALETLLEDHSTLSHATAAIVESQGVEAILLVLEKGTLSAKTIALDLFHKIVNHSRISGPSFQRSEGILIQLLHEDAIRKKVALVLKQMKQVAEASVIPLPCNPPWVLVTITPQAEDTCQPMVLQTQDFAVLYQQESNCHSHVTRIRSHDSSYLQQKCITSQTLSDTNSGVAEASLKALETLLEDHSTLSHATAAIVESQGVEAILLVLEKGTLSAKTIALDLFHKIVNHSRISGPSFQRSEGILIQLLHEDAIRKKVALVLKQMKVLPEQSSYF
;
A
#
# COMPACT_ATOMS: atom_id res chain seq x y z
N MET A 1 -102.91 -27.94 -55.80
CA MET A 1 -101.86 -28.38 -54.85
C MET A 1 -101.33 -27.12 -54.22
N ASP A 2 -101.87 -26.77 -53.05
CA ASP A 2 -101.55 -25.53 -52.34
C ASP A 2 -100.19 -25.67 -51.63
N PHE A 3 -99.23 -24.84 -52.05
CA PHE A 3 -97.97 -24.63 -51.34
C PHE A 3 -98.10 -23.39 -50.44
N ASN A 4 -98.76 -23.55 -49.30
CA ASN A 4 -98.64 -22.67 -48.14
C ASN A 4 -97.88 -23.43 -47.05
N ILE A 5 -96.56 -23.55 -47.19
CA ILE A 5 -95.66 -23.81 -46.07
C ILE A 5 -95.18 -22.42 -45.64
N GLY A 6 -95.77 -21.90 -44.57
CA GLY A 6 -95.61 -20.51 -44.13
C GLY A 6 -94.19 -20.21 -43.63
N ILE A 7 -93.81 -18.94 -43.70
CA ILE A 7 -92.59 -18.38 -43.08
C ILE A 7 -92.49 -18.75 -41.57
N GLU A 8 -93.63 -19.03 -40.93
CA GLU A 8 -93.74 -19.56 -39.57
C GLU A 8 -93.09 -20.96 -39.41
N ASP A 9 -93.21 -21.88 -40.38
CA ASP A 9 -92.62 -23.23 -40.28
C ASP A 9 -91.08 -23.22 -40.37
N VAL A 10 -90.50 -22.24 -41.08
CA VAL A 10 -89.04 -22.08 -41.20
C VAL A 10 -88.45 -21.48 -39.91
N GLY A 11 -89.15 -20.52 -39.28
CA GLY A 11 -88.76 -19.93 -38.00
C GLY A 11 -88.77 -20.97 -36.87
N VAL A 12 -89.83 -21.79 -36.80
CA VAL A 12 -89.96 -22.90 -35.84
C VAL A 12 -88.86 -23.94 -36.04
N ALA A 13 -88.50 -24.27 -37.29
CA ALA A 13 -87.41 -25.22 -37.58
C ALA A 13 -86.03 -24.71 -37.13
N ILE A 14 -85.75 -23.42 -37.31
CA ILE A 14 -84.50 -22.79 -36.83
C ILE A 14 -84.46 -22.76 -35.30
N LEU A 15 -85.57 -22.44 -34.65
CA LEU A 15 -85.69 -22.51 -33.19
C LEU A 15 -85.53 -23.95 -32.68
N GLN A 16 -86.06 -24.95 -33.39
CA GLN A 16 -85.91 -26.36 -33.02
C GLN A 16 -84.46 -26.83 -33.12
N GLU A 17 -83.72 -26.38 -34.12
CA GLU A 17 -82.28 -26.66 -34.23
C GLU A 17 -81.47 -25.99 -33.11
N LEU A 18 -81.76 -24.72 -32.79
CA LEU A 18 -81.16 -24.02 -31.64
C LEU A 18 -81.48 -24.72 -30.31
N TRP A 19 -82.71 -25.18 -30.14
CA TRP A 19 -83.14 -25.93 -28.96
C TRP A 19 -82.39 -27.25 -28.80
N ASN A 20 -82.27 -28.02 -29.89
CA ASN A 20 -81.51 -29.27 -29.91
C ASN A 20 -80.03 -29.03 -29.56
N ARG A 21 -79.44 -27.92 -30.04
CA ARG A 21 -78.07 -27.52 -29.69
C ARG A 21 -77.92 -27.18 -28.21
N VAL A 22 -78.86 -26.44 -27.64
CA VAL A 22 -78.86 -26.10 -26.20
C VAL A 22 -78.98 -27.37 -25.36
N ALA A 23 -79.90 -28.28 -25.69
CA ALA A 23 -80.06 -29.55 -25.00
C ALA A 23 -78.78 -30.41 -25.09
N LEU A 24 -78.16 -30.48 -26.27
CA LEU A 24 -76.88 -31.17 -26.45
C LEU A 24 -75.77 -30.54 -25.60
N GLN A 25 -75.66 -29.20 -25.58
CA GLN A 25 -74.67 -28.51 -24.73
C GLN A 25 -74.92 -28.77 -23.25
N ALA A 26 -76.17 -28.84 -22.79
CA ALA A 26 -76.51 -29.18 -21.40
C ALA A 26 -76.06 -30.60 -21.04
N VAL A 27 -76.33 -31.60 -21.89
CA VAL A 27 -75.87 -32.99 -21.68
C VAL A 27 -74.34 -33.06 -21.64
N GLU A 28 -73.68 -32.42 -22.59
CA GLU A 28 -72.22 -32.42 -22.66
C GLU A 28 -71.61 -31.71 -21.45
N LEU A 29 -72.18 -30.58 -21.00
CA LEU A 29 -71.75 -29.88 -19.79
C LEU A 29 -71.95 -30.73 -18.54
N ALA A 30 -73.11 -31.37 -18.38
CA ALA A 30 -73.40 -32.23 -17.23
C ALA A 30 -72.39 -33.40 -17.14
N LYS A 31 -72.04 -34.01 -18.28
CA LYS A 31 -71.02 -35.06 -18.36
C LYS A 31 -69.64 -34.52 -17.98
N GLU A 32 -69.22 -33.40 -18.57
CA GLU A 32 -67.91 -32.81 -18.27
C GLU A 32 -67.80 -32.41 -16.79
N THR A 33 -68.88 -31.97 -16.17
CA THR A 33 -68.83 -31.52 -14.77
C THR A 33 -68.80 -32.68 -13.76
N ARG A 34 -69.20 -33.89 -14.17
CA ARG A 34 -69.26 -35.07 -13.28
C ARG A 34 -67.89 -35.61 -12.89
N ASP A 35 -66.89 -35.43 -13.75
CA ASP A 35 -65.53 -35.98 -13.57
C ASP A 35 -64.54 -34.98 -12.96
N VAL A 36 -65.03 -33.93 -12.30
CA VAL A 36 -64.19 -32.91 -11.65
C VAL A 36 -63.66 -33.43 -10.30
N MET A 37 -62.35 -33.31 -10.07
CA MET A 37 -61.64 -33.97 -8.95
C MET A 37 -61.71 -33.22 -7.60
N ILE A 38 -61.81 -31.89 -7.61
CA ILE A 38 -61.82 -31.01 -6.42
C ILE A 38 -63.23 -30.41 -6.25
N GLU A 39 -63.71 -30.26 -5.01
CA GLU A 39 -65.11 -29.87 -4.69
C GLU A 39 -66.18 -30.75 -5.36
N LYS A 40 -65.99 -32.08 -5.26
CA LYS A 40 -66.88 -33.10 -5.82
C LYS A 40 -68.36 -32.92 -5.42
N GLY A 41 -68.65 -32.24 -4.31
CA GLY A 41 -70.01 -31.95 -3.86
C GLY A 41 -70.71 -30.94 -4.77
N SER A 42 -70.23 -29.68 -4.77
CA SER A 42 -70.86 -28.58 -5.49
C SER A 42 -70.89 -28.78 -7.01
N PHE A 43 -69.83 -29.35 -7.60
CA PHE A 43 -69.84 -29.67 -9.04
C PHE A 43 -70.76 -30.84 -9.39
N ARG A 44 -70.96 -31.81 -8.49
CA ARG A 44 -71.94 -32.88 -8.69
C ARG A 44 -73.37 -32.37 -8.57
N GLU A 45 -73.62 -31.45 -7.66
CA GLU A 45 -74.92 -30.76 -7.55
C GLU A 45 -75.19 -29.90 -8.78
N PHE A 46 -74.21 -29.14 -9.28
CA PHE A 46 -74.32 -28.41 -10.54
C PHE A 46 -74.58 -29.35 -11.73
N SER A 47 -73.81 -30.43 -11.86
CA SER A 47 -74.03 -31.47 -12.89
C SER A 47 -75.45 -32.04 -12.82
N ARG A 48 -75.95 -32.28 -11.60
CA ARG A 48 -77.32 -32.77 -11.37
C ARG A 48 -78.36 -31.73 -11.79
N SER A 49 -78.24 -30.46 -11.42
CA SER A 49 -79.17 -29.41 -11.85
C SER A 49 -79.15 -29.16 -13.35
N ILE A 50 -77.98 -29.27 -14.01
CA ILE A 50 -77.90 -29.20 -15.48
C ILE A 50 -78.52 -30.45 -16.14
N THR A 51 -78.44 -31.61 -15.49
CA THR A 51 -79.14 -32.83 -15.96
C THR A 51 -80.66 -32.69 -15.80
N GLU A 52 -81.12 -32.14 -14.68
CA GLU A 52 -82.54 -31.80 -14.45
C GLU A 52 -83.03 -30.76 -15.47
N LEU A 53 -82.18 -29.80 -15.84
CA LEU A 53 -82.44 -28.84 -16.92
C LEU A 53 -82.54 -29.52 -18.30
N ASP A 54 -81.68 -30.48 -18.64
CA ASP A 54 -81.80 -31.25 -19.88
C ASP A 54 -83.11 -32.04 -19.93
N VAL A 55 -83.53 -32.64 -18.81
CA VAL A 55 -84.82 -33.33 -18.70
C VAL A 55 -85.98 -32.35 -18.92
N LEU A 56 -85.92 -31.14 -18.33
CA LEU A 56 -86.87 -30.06 -18.59
C LEU A 56 -86.89 -29.69 -20.08
N LEU A 57 -85.73 -29.42 -20.69
CA LEU A 57 -85.62 -29.03 -22.09
C LEU A 57 -86.14 -30.10 -23.05
N LYS A 58 -86.07 -31.39 -22.69
CA LYS A 58 -86.62 -32.50 -23.48
C LYS A 58 -88.13 -32.69 -23.28
N ALA A 59 -88.63 -32.42 -22.08
CA ALA A 59 -90.06 -32.48 -21.77
C ALA A 59 -90.83 -31.28 -22.34
N LEU A 60 -90.14 -30.14 -22.51
CA LEU A 60 -90.66 -28.93 -23.12
C LEU A 60 -90.51 -29.00 -24.65
N ASN A 61 -91.54 -28.58 -25.38
CA ASN A 61 -91.48 -28.44 -26.83
C ASN A 61 -91.28 -26.96 -27.20
N VAL A 62 -90.44 -26.70 -28.19
CA VAL A 62 -90.14 -25.36 -28.75
C VAL A 62 -91.42 -24.62 -29.12
N ARG A 63 -92.40 -25.31 -29.69
CA ARG A 63 -93.69 -24.73 -30.07
C ARG A 63 -94.48 -24.18 -28.88
N THR A 64 -94.35 -24.83 -27.73
CA THR A 64 -95.05 -24.45 -26.50
C THR A 64 -94.44 -23.19 -25.90
N ILE A 65 -93.13 -23.02 -25.97
CA ILE A 65 -92.42 -21.86 -25.40
C ILE A 65 -92.44 -20.68 -26.37
N GLU A 66 -92.32 -20.94 -27.66
CA GLU A 66 -92.54 -19.93 -28.71
C GLU A 66 -93.93 -19.31 -28.60
N ALA A 67 -94.97 -20.12 -28.37
CA ALA A 67 -96.34 -19.63 -28.16
C ALA A 67 -96.48 -18.76 -26.90
N ALA A 68 -95.66 -18.99 -25.87
CA ALA A 68 -95.72 -18.24 -24.61
C ALA A 68 -94.90 -16.94 -24.64
N MET A 69 -93.77 -16.91 -25.35
CA MET A 69 -92.80 -15.81 -25.29
C MET A 69 -92.70 -15.01 -26.58
N GLY A 70 -93.05 -15.61 -27.73
CA GLY A 70 -92.79 -15.10 -29.08
C GLY A 70 -91.48 -15.65 -29.68
N THR A 71 -91.41 -15.70 -31.01
CA THR A 71 -90.29 -16.32 -31.76
C THR A 71 -88.94 -15.65 -31.49
N GLU A 72 -88.87 -14.31 -31.54
CA GLU A 72 -87.59 -13.58 -31.39
C GLU A 72 -87.06 -13.57 -29.95
N SER A 73 -87.95 -13.44 -28.96
CA SER A 73 -87.58 -13.50 -27.54
C SER A 73 -87.12 -14.92 -27.14
N THR A 74 -87.78 -15.97 -27.67
CA THR A 74 -87.38 -17.36 -27.49
C THR A 74 -86.00 -17.61 -28.11
N LYS A 75 -85.76 -17.10 -29.31
CA LYS A 75 -84.45 -17.18 -29.98
C LYS A 75 -83.34 -16.54 -29.14
N VAL A 76 -83.53 -15.30 -28.69
CA VAL A 76 -82.55 -14.57 -27.89
C VAL A 76 -82.29 -15.26 -26.54
N ALA A 77 -83.32 -15.82 -25.90
CA ALA A 77 -83.16 -16.57 -24.66
C ALA A 77 -82.35 -17.86 -24.87
N LEU A 78 -82.60 -18.61 -25.96
CA LEU A 78 -81.85 -19.82 -26.31
C LEU A 78 -80.40 -19.54 -26.71
N GLU A 79 -80.15 -18.47 -27.47
CA GLU A 79 -78.78 -18.05 -27.83
C GLU A 79 -77.98 -17.67 -26.57
N LYS A 80 -78.58 -16.89 -25.66
CA LYS A 80 -77.97 -16.56 -24.36
C LYS A 80 -77.70 -17.81 -23.53
N LEU A 81 -78.66 -18.73 -23.43
CA LEU A 81 -78.51 -19.96 -22.66
C LEU A 81 -77.39 -20.83 -23.24
N ASN A 82 -77.35 -20.98 -24.56
CA ASN A 82 -76.29 -21.69 -25.28
C ASN A 82 -74.90 -21.10 -24.99
N ASP A 83 -74.79 -19.78 -25.01
CA ASP A 83 -73.53 -19.09 -24.73
C ASP A 83 -73.06 -19.28 -23.29
N LYS A 84 -73.97 -19.22 -22.31
CA LYS A 84 -73.66 -19.46 -20.90
C LYS A 84 -73.24 -20.91 -20.67
N LEU A 85 -73.96 -21.89 -21.23
CA LEU A 85 -73.60 -23.32 -21.14
C LEU A 85 -72.24 -23.61 -21.79
N ARG A 86 -71.97 -23.03 -22.97
CA ARG A 86 -70.70 -23.18 -23.67
C ARG A 86 -69.53 -22.57 -22.90
N ARG A 87 -69.74 -21.40 -22.27
CA ARG A 87 -68.74 -20.75 -21.42
C ARG A 87 -68.42 -21.59 -20.18
N ALA A 88 -69.45 -22.09 -19.48
CA ALA A 88 -69.29 -22.99 -18.35
C ALA A 88 -68.51 -24.25 -18.75
N ARG A 89 -68.84 -24.85 -19.91
CA ARG A 89 -68.13 -26.03 -20.43
C ARG A 89 -66.67 -25.73 -20.76
N LYS A 90 -66.36 -24.57 -21.33
CA LYS A 90 -64.98 -24.16 -21.64
C LYS A 90 -64.16 -24.01 -20.36
N ILE A 91 -64.72 -23.39 -19.33
CA ILE A 91 -64.06 -23.23 -18.03
C ILE A 91 -63.76 -24.60 -17.43
N ILE A 92 -64.74 -25.51 -17.43
CA ILE A 92 -64.56 -26.87 -16.88
C ILE A 92 -63.56 -27.71 -17.70
N LYS A 93 -63.53 -27.57 -19.03
CA LYS A 93 -62.51 -28.24 -19.85
C LYS A 93 -61.11 -27.73 -19.57
N ASN A 94 -60.95 -26.41 -19.44
CA ASN A 94 -59.68 -25.81 -19.02
C ASN A 94 -59.31 -26.25 -17.59
N TYR A 95 -60.30 -26.45 -16.73
CA TYR A 95 -60.15 -26.97 -15.38
C TYR A 95 -59.73 -28.45 -15.33
N LYS A 96 -59.95 -29.23 -16.39
CA LYS A 96 -59.51 -30.64 -16.48
C LYS A 96 -58.15 -30.81 -17.15
N ALA A 97 -57.74 -29.88 -18.01
CA ALA A 97 -56.58 -30.06 -18.88
C ALA A 97 -55.23 -29.66 -18.23
N GLY A 98 -55.27 -28.94 -17.10
CA GLY A 98 -54.10 -28.38 -16.42
C GLY A 98 -53.56 -29.20 -15.25
N SER A 99 -52.50 -28.69 -14.59
CA SER A 99 -51.90 -29.33 -13.42
C SER A 99 -52.72 -29.11 -12.14
N ARG A 100 -52.68 -30.09 -11.23
CA ARG A 100 -53.46 -30.04 -9.97
C ARG A 100 -53.02 -28.91 -9.04
N LEU A 101 -51.74 -28.55 -9.11
CA LEU A 101 -51.12 -27.46 -8.35
C LEU A 101 -51.60 -26.08 -8.79
N ARG A 102 -51.73 -25.84 -10.09
CA ARG A 102 -52.32 -24.60 -10.61
C ARG A 102 -53.77 -24.47 -10.18
N PHE A 103 -54.51 -25.57 -10.12
CA PHE A 103 -55.91 -25.58 -9.68
C PHE A 103 -56.07 -25.22 -8.21
N LEU A 104 -55.14 -25.60 -7.33
CA LEU A 104 -55.15 -25.12 -5.94
C LEU A 104 -54.99 -23.59 -5.89
N LEU A 105 -54.02 -23.05 -6.62
CA LEU A 105 -53.70 -21.61 -6.64
C LEU A 105 -54.78 -20.73 -7.29
N HIS A 106 -55.53 -21.26 -8.27
CA HIS A 106 -56.56 -20.52 -9.02
C HIS A 106 -58.00 -20.98 -8.70
N SER A 107 -58.17 -21.86 -7.71
CA SER A 107 -59.45 -22.46 -7.32
C SER A 107 -60.52 -21.40 -7.05
N HIS A 108 -60.19 -20.38 -6.25
CA HIS A 108 -61.12 -19.31 -5.86
C HIS A 108 -61.68 -18.54 -7.06
N SER A 109 -60.83 -18.19 -8.03
CA SER A 109 -61.24 -17.43 -9.23
C SER A 109 -62.19 -18.25 -10.11
N VAL A 110 -61.86 -19.53 -10.35
CA VAL A 110 -62.68 -20.42 -11.18
C VAL A 110 -64.02 -20.74 -10.51
N LEU A 111 -64.02 -21.01 -9.20
CA LEU A 111 -65.25 -21.29 -8.45
C LEU A 111 -66.18 -20.07 -8.40
N THR A 112 -65.62 -18.86 -8.27
CA THR A 112 -66.40 -17.62 -8.33
C THR A 112 -67.02 -17.42 -9.71
N GLU A 113 -66.27 -17.65 -10.79
CA GLU A 113 -66.79 -17.56 -12.16
C GLU A 113 -67.90 -18.60 -12.42
N MET A 114 -67.74 -19.82 -11.89
CA MET A 114 -68.76 -20.88 -11.99
C MET A 114 -70.03 -20.56 -11.18
N SER A 115 -69.92 -19.97 -9.99
CA SER A 115 -71.08 -19.49 -9.22
C SER A 115 -71.84 -18.39 -9.97
N GLY A 116 -71.11 -17.43 -10.57
CA GLY A 116 -71.70 -16.42 -11.43
C GLY A 116 -72.42 -17.02 -12.63
N LEU A 117 -71.85 -18.03 -13.27
CA LEU A 117 -72.47 -18.71 -14.40
C LEU A 117 -73.70 -19.54 -14.01
N ALA A 118 -73.73 -20.15 -12.83
CA ALA A 118 -74.92 -20.85 -12.34
C ALA A 118 -76.11 -19.88 -12.19
N LYS A 119 -75.87 -18.71 -11.61
CA LYS A 119 -76.86 -17.63 -11.49
C LYS A 119 -77.26 -17.04 -12.84
N ASP A 120 -76.30 -16.85 -13.76
CA ASP A 120 -76.59 -16.42 -15.13
C ASP A 120 -77.45 -17.44 -15.90
N ILE A 121 -77.23 -18.74 -15.70
CA ILE A 121 -78.04 -19.80 -16.30
C ILE A 121 -79.46 -19.75 -15.70
N ALA A 122 -79.59 -19.63 -14.37
CA ALA A 122 -80.88 -19.51 -13.70
C ALA A 122 -81.69 -18.29 -14.21
N THR A 123 -81.06 -17.12 -14.28
CA THR A 123 -81.70 -15.89 -14.80
C THR A 123 -82.06 -15.96 -16.27
N THR A 124 -81.38 -16.79 -17.06
CA THR A 124 -81.72 -17.02 -18.47
C THR A 124 -82.90 -17.99 -18.63
N ILE A 125 -83.14 -18.85 -17.63
CA ILE A 125 -84.25 -19.82 -17.62
C ILE A 125 -85.50 -19.22 -16.95
N SER A 126 -85.36 -18.29 -16.00
CA SER A 126 -86.48 -17.58 -15.36
C SER A 126 -87.54 -16.97 -16.31
N PRO A 127 -87.16 -16.42 -17.49
CA PRO A 127 -88.12 -15.88 -18.46
C PRO A 127 -88.97 -16.93 -19.16
N PHE A 128 -88.62 -18.23 -19.06
CA PHE A 128 -89.50 -19.34 -19.45
C PHE A 128 -90.67 -19.40 -18.46
N GLN A 129 -91.55 -18.40 -18.50
CA GLN A 129 -92.71 -18.29 -17.62
C GLN A 129 -93.74 -19.37 -17.98
N LEU A 130 -93.53 -20.57 -17.44
CA LEU A 130 -94.45 -21.72 -17.54
C LEU A 130 -95.81 -21.45 -16.86
N SER A 131 -95.98 -20.31 -16.20
CA SER A 131 -97.22 -19.88 -15.54
C SER A 131 -98.40 -19.65 -16.50
N ASN A 132 -98.12 -19.40 -17.79
CA ASN A 132 -99.14 -19.11 -18.80
C ASN A 132 -99.42 -20.30 -19.74
N LEU A 133 -98.86 -21.47 -19.45
CA LEU A 133 -98.97 -22.67 -20.28
C LEU A 133 -99.76 -23.75 -19.55
N ASP A 134 -100.69 -24.41 -20.24
CA ASP A 134 -101.55 -25.50 -19.73
C ASP A 134 -100.72 -26.80 -19.60
N MET A 135 -99.72 -26.76 -18.73
CA MET A 135 -98.68 -27.77 -18.57
C MET A 135 -98.82 -28.46 -17.21
N ALA A 136 -98.43 -29.74 -17.15
CA ALA A 136 -98.51 -30.52 -15.91
C ALA A 136 -97.78 -29.83 -14.75
N LEU A 137 -98.45 -29.70 -13.59
CA LEU A 137 -97.91 -29.08 -12.35
C LEU A 137 -96.50 -29.57 -11.99
N ASN A 138 -96.18 -30.82 -12.35
CA ASN A 138 -94.88 -31.44 -12.12
C ASN A 138 -93.72 -30.75 -12.90
N LEU A 139 -93.94 -30.29 -14.13
CA LEU A 139 -92.90 -29.60 -14.92
C LEU A 139 -92.65 -28.18 -14.41
N LYS A 140 -93.70 -27.50 -13.94
CA LYS A 140 -93.60 -26.20 -13.29
C LYS A 140 -92.77 -26.30 -12.00
N SER A 141 -93.10 -27.26 -11.14
CA SER A 141 -92.34 -27.52 -9.91
C SER A 141 -90.87 -27.84 -10.22
N MET A 142 -90.60 -28.63 -11.26
CA MET A 142 -89.25 -28.99 -11.66
C MET A 142 -88.45 -27.79 -12.19
N ASN A 143 -89.08 -26.85 -12.91
CA ASN A 143 -88.43 -25.62 -13.39
C ASN A 143 -88.08 -24.67 -12.23
N ASP A 144 -89.03 -24.44 -11.32
CA ASP A 144 -88.81 -23.59 -10.15
C ASP A 144 -87.72 -24.19 -9.24
N GLU A 145 -87.72 -25.52 -9.06
CA GLU A 145 -86.69 -26.24 -8.31
C GLU A 145 -85.30 -26.13 -8.95
N VAL A 146 -85.19 -26.23 -10.28
CA VAL A 146 -83.90 -26.05 -10.99
C VAL A 146 -83.39 -24.60 -10.86
N ILE A 147 -84.26 -23.60 -10.98
CA ILE A 147 -83.90 -22.19 -10.82
C ILE A 147 -83.45 -21.90 -9.38
N GLU A 148 -84.17 -22.42 -8.38
CA GLU A 148 -83.82 -22.23 -6.97
C GLU A 148 -82.48 -22.88 -6.64
N LYS A 149 -82.24 -24.13 -7.08
CA LYS A 149 -80.96 -24.81 -6.92
C LYS A 149 -79.81 -24.06 -7.58
N LEU A 150 -79.97 -23.60 -8.82
CA LEU A 150 -78.91 -22.87 -9.52
C LEU A 150 -78.63 -21.49 -8.90
N ASN A 151 -79.64 -20.81 -8.33
CA ASN A 151 -79.47 -19.52 -7.65
C ASN A 151 -78.83 -19.64 -6.27
N SER A 152 -79.14 -20.72 -5.55
CA SER A 152 -78.60 -21.02 -4.21
C SER A 152 -77.23 -21.72 -4.23
N MET A 153 -76.71 -22.04 -5.42
CA MET A 153 -75.40 -22.67 -5.57
C MET A 153 -74.26 -21.74 -5.15
N GLU A 154 -73.60 -22.13 -4.08
CA GLU A 154 -72.33 -21.57 -3.63
C GLU A 154 -71.20 -22.56 -3.88
N PHE A 155 -70.22 -22.10 -4.65
CA PHE A 155 -68.99 -22.83 -4.89
C PHE A 155 -67.95 -22.27 -3.92
N SER A 156 -67.81 -22.89 -2.75
CA SER A 156 -66.79 -22.53 -1.77
C SER A 156 -65.58 -23.45 -1.88
N VAL A 157 -64.41 -22.92 -1.52
CA VAL A 157 -63.19 -23.70 -1.39
C VAL A 157 -63.26 -24.43 -0.04
N ALA A 158 -63.02 -25.75 0.00
CA ALA A 158 -62.87 -26.45 1.27
C ALA A 158 -61.75 -25.79 2.08
N ALA A 159 -61.97 -25.57 3.39
CA ALA A 159 -61.02 -24.87 4.27
C ALA A 159 -59.59 -25.45 4.23
N ALA A 160 -59.45 -26.76 3.97
CA ALA A 160 -58.16 -27.42 3.78
C ALA A 160 -57.42 -26.92 2.52
N THR A 161 -58.15 -26.75 1.41
CA THR A 161 -57.63 -26.27 0.12
C THR A 161 -57.18 -24.81 0.19
N GLU A 162 -57.93 -23.97 0.92
CA GLU A 162 -57.60 -22.55 1.14
C GLU A 162 -56.36 -22.39 2.05
N THR A 163 -56.28 -23.19 3.12
CA THR A 163 -55.10 -23.23 4.00
C THR A 163 -53.85 -23.61 3.21
N ILE A 164 -53.95 -24.58 2.31
CA ILE A 164 -52.83 -25.05 1.49
C ILE A 164 -52.43 -24.02 0.45
N ALA A 165 -53.38 -23.35 -0.23
CA ALA A 165 -53.06 -22.27 -1.16
C ALA A 165 -52.33 -21.12 -0.47
N LEU A 166 -52.79 -20.69 0.72
CA LEU A 166 -52.11 -19.67 1.54
C LEU A 166 -50.74 -20.12 2.04
N GLU A 167 -50.58 -21.40 2.41
CA GLU A 167 -49.28 -21.94 2.87
C GLU A 167 -48.30 -22.09 1.70
N ILE A 168 -48.77 -22.38 0.48
CA ILE A 168 -47.97 -22.34 -0.76
C ILE A 168 -47.56 -20.90 -1.08
N GLU A 169 -48.48 -19.94 -1.07
CA GLU A 169 -48.17 -18.52 -1.32
C GLU A 169 -47.18 -17.97 -0.29
N ASN A 170 -47.36 -18.32 0.99
CA ASN A 170 -46.41 -17.99 2.05
C ASN A 170 -45.05 -18.69 1.84
N SER A 171 -45.02 -19.95 1.42
CA SER A 171 -43.78 -20.69 1.15
C SER A 171 -43.03 -20.19 -0.09
N VAL A 172 -43.77 -19.73 -1.11
CA VAL A 172 -43.22 -19.03 -2.28
C VAL A 172 -42.67 -17.66 -1.87
N SER A 173 -43.31 -16.97 -0.92
CA SER A 173 -42.87 -15.66 -0.41
C SER A 173 -41.72 -15.73 0.60
N GLN A 174 -41.52 -16.86 1.28
CA GLN A 174 -40.54 -17.02 2.38
C GLN A 174 -39.27 -17.81 2.00
N SER A 175 -39.06 -18.11 0.72
CA SER A 175 -37.90 -18.79 0.13
C SER A 175 -37.01 -19.68 1.03
N SER A 176 -37.13 -20.99 0.82
CA SER A 176 -36.03 -21.99 0.86
C SER A 176 -35.19 -22.22 2.12
N ARG A 177 -35.52 -21.66 3.30
CA ARG A 177 -34.69 -21.92 4.50
C ARG A 177 -34.91 -23.28 5.18
N ASN A 178 -35.95 -24.02 4.85
CA ASN A 178 -36.22 -25.31 5.48
C ASN A 178 -36.61 -26.36 4.45
N ARG A 179 -35.65 -27.21 4.07
CA ARG A 179 -35.86 -28.47 3.35
C ARG A 179 -36.99 -29.31 3.96
N GLU A 180 -37.14 -29.22 5.28
CA GLU A 180 -38.18 -29.90 6.04
C GLU A 180 -39.59 -29.32 5.83
N ASN A 181 -39.71 -28.02 5.55
CA ASN A 181 -40.99 -27.37 5.27
C ASN A 181 -41.48 -27.71 3.85
N ALA A 182 -40.58 -27.83 2.88
CA ALA A 182 -40.95 -28.16 1.50
C ALA A 182 -41.45 -29.61 1.35
N VAL A 183 -40.91 -30.56 2.12
CA VAL A 183 -41.40 -31.96 2.16
C VAL A 183 -42.77 -32.04 2.85
N LYS A 184 -42.96 -31.36 3.99
CA LYS A 184 -44.26 -31.28 4.69
C LYS A 184 -45.34 -30.59 3.83
N LEU A 185 -44.95 -29.59 3.04
CA LEU A 185 -45.83 -28.92 2.08
C LEU A 185 -46.24 -29.87 0.94
N LEU A 186 -45.30 -30.65 0.41
CA LEU A 186 -45.58 -31.68 -0.59
C LEU A 186 -46.52 -32.79 -0.08
N GLU A 187 -46.36 -33.24 1.15
CA GLU A 187 -47.25 -34.23 1.78
C GLU A 187 -48.68 -33.69 1.95
N LYS A 188 -48.83 -32.45 2.44
CA LYS A 188 -50.15 -31.78 2.56
C LYS A 188 -50.82 -31.53 1.21
N ILE A 189 -50.04 -31.17 0.18
CA ILE A 189 -50.53 -31.03 -1.19
C ILE A 189 -51.01 -32.38 -1.72
N ALA A 190 -50.24 -33.46 -1.51
CA ALA A 190 -50.63 -34.81 -1.93
C ALA A 190 -51.94 -35.25 -1.26
N GLU A 191 -52.08 -34.96 0.04
CA GLU A 191 -53.28 -35.25 0.83
C GLU A 191 -54.53 -34.50 0.32
N ALA A 192 -54.44 -33.19 0.06
CA ALA A 192 -55.57 -32.40 -0.43
C ALA A 192 -55.94 -32.67 -1.89
N VAL A 193 -54.97 -33.12 -2.68
CA VAL A 193 -55.17 -33.52 -4.08
C VAL A 193 -55.66 -34.97 -4.19
N GLY A 194 -55.81 -35.67 -3.06
CA GLY A 194 -56.35 -37.03 -2.98
C GLY A 194 -55.44 -38.08 -3.61
N ALA A 195 -54.12 -37.88 -3.54
CA ALA A 195 -53.12 -38.78 -4.08
C ALA A 195 -52.15 -39.24 -2.99
N ASP A 196 -51.92 -40.54 -2.92
CA ASP A 196 -50.88 -41.17 -2.12
C ASP A 196 -49.51 -40.67 -2.65
N ALA A 197 -48.60 -40.21 -1.78
CA ALA A 197 -47.35 -39.56 -2.13
C ALA A 197 -46.39 -40.47 -2.95
N ASN A 198 -46.64 -40.58 -4.25
CA ASN A 198 -45.88 -41.41 -5.18
C ASN A 198 -45.01 -40.52 -6.10
N VAL A 199 -43.71 -40.84 -6.15
CA VAL A 199 -42.67 -40.12 -6.93
C VAL A 199 -43.02 -39.97 -8.42
N SER A 200 -43.70 -40.95 -9.01
CA SER A 200 -44.14 -40.92 -10.42
C SER A 200 -45.24 -39.89 -10.70
N LEU A 201 -46.11 -39.62 -9.72
CA LEU A 201 -47.21 -38.68 -9.86
C LEU A 201 -46.69 -37.24 -9.77
N VAL A 202 -45.73 -36.97 -8.86
CA VAL A 202 -45.02 -35.68 -8.77
C VAL A 202 -44.26 -35.36 -10.06
N GLN A 203 -43.61 -36.36 -10.67
CA GLN A 203 -42.92 -36.20 -11.97
C GLN A 203 -43.90 -35.88 -13.11
N THR A 204 -45.08 -36.51 -13.10
CA THR A 204 -46.13 -36.26 -14.10
C THR A 204 -46.72 -34.85 -13.94
N GLU A 205 -47.02 -34.43 -12.71
CA GLU A 205 -47.52 -33.07 -12.42
C GLU A 205 -46.47 -31.99 -12.74
N LEU A 206 -45.19 -32.26 -12.51
CA LEU A 206 -44.09 -31.36 -12.89
C LEU A 206 -43.96 -31.22 -14.42
N ALA A 207 -44.18 -32.30 -15.17
CA ALA A 207 -44.20 -32.26 -16.63
C ALA A 207 -45.38 -31.42 -17.15
N LEU A 208 -46.56 -31.55 -16.54
CA LEU A 208 -47.72 -30.71 -16.86
C LEU A 208 -47.46 -29.23 -16.53
N LEU A 209 -46.88 -28.92 -15.36
CA LEU A 209 -46.50 -27.56 -15.00
C LEU A 209 -45.50 -26.93 -15.99
N LYS A 210 -44.55 -27.71 -16.52
CA LYS A 210 -43.63 -27.26 -17.57
C LYS A 210 -44.37 -26.86 -18.84
N GLN A 211 -45.24 -27.74 -19.32
CA GLN A 211 -46.03 -27.49 -20.51
C GLN A 211 -46.93 -26.25 -20.31
N GLU A 212 -47.55 -26.11 -19.15
CA GLU A 212 -48.37 -24.95 -18.82
C GLU A 212 -47.57 -23.65 -18.75
N LYS A 213 -46.35 -23.70 -18.20
CA LYS A 213 -45.45 -22.54 -18.21
C LYS A 213 -45.16 -22.12 -19.65
N GLU A 214 -44.81 -23.06 -20.52
CA GLU A 214 -44.58 -22.79 -21.94
C GLU A 214 -45.82 -22.20 -22.61
N GLU A 215 -47.01 -22.71 -22.31
CA GLU A 215 -48.27 -22.14 -22.79
C GLU A 215 -48.52 -20.71 -22.29
N MET A 216 -48.19 -20.40 -21.03
CA MET A 216 -48.30 -19.04 -20.48
C MET A 216 -47.30 -18.07 -21.11
N GLU A 217 -46.08 -18.54 -21.38
CA GLU A 217 -45.06 -17.79 -22.11
C GLU A 217 -45.51 -17.51 -23.56
N VAL A 218 -46.09 -18.50 -24.24
CA VAL A 218 -46.70 -18.34 -25.58
C VAL A 218 -47.87 -17.36 -25.55
N GLN A 219 -48.69 -17.40 -24.50
CA GLN A 219 -49.80 -16.47 -24.27
C GLN A 219 -49.34 -15.09 -23.75
N LYS A 220 -48.03 -14.85 -23.59
CA LYS A 220 -47.42 -13.61 -23.09
C LYS A 220 -47.89 -13.18 -21.69
N LYS A 221 -48.33 -14.15 -20.88
CA LYS A 221 -48.78 -13.97 -19.50
C LYS A 221 -47.61 -14.09 -18.53
N GLN A 222 -46.82 -13.01 -18.43
CA GLN A 222 -45.52 -13.02 -17.74
C GLN A 222 -45.63 -13.22 -16.22
N ALA A 223 -46.68 -12.70 -15.57
CA ALA A 223 -46.88 -12.86 -14.13
C ALA A 223 -47.20 -14.31 -13.75
N GLU A 224 -48.06 -14.95 -14.55
CA GLU A 224 -48.47 -16.35 -14.37
C GLU A 224 -47.32 -17.31 -14.71
N ALA A 225 -46.54 -17.03 -15.77
CA ALA A 225 -45.34 -17.79 -16.09
C ALA A 225 -44.25 -17.68 -15.01
N LEU A 226 -44.15 -16.53 -14.34
CA LEU A 226 -43.23 -16.30 -13.23
C LEU A 226 -43.65 -17.10 -11.98
N GLN A 227 -44.94 -17.05 -11.61
CA GLN A 227 -45.49 -17.84 -10.50
C GLN A 227 -45.28 -19.35 -10.71
N LEU A 228 -45.52 -19.85 -11.93
CA LEU A 228 -45.26 -21.26 -12.27
C LEU A 228 -43.77 -21.59 -12.20
N SER A 229 -42.89 -20.67 -12.63
CA SER A 229 -41.44 -20.85 -12.54
C SER A 229 -40.94 -20.94 -11.09
N GLN A 230 -41.45 -20.08 -10.21
CA GLN A 230 -41.11 -20.06 -8.78
C GLN A 230 -41.57 -21.35 -8.09
N LEU A 231 -42.79 -21.81 -8.40
CA LEU A 231 -43.33 -23.07 -7.90
C LEU A 231 -42.47 -24.27 -8.35
N MET A 232 -42.10 -24.31 -9.64
CA MET A 232 -41.22 -25.38 -10.15
C MET A 232 -39.86 -25.39 -9.44
N GLN A 233 -39.27 -24.22 -9.16
CA GLN A 233 -38.00 -24.11 -8.45
C GLN A 233 -38.10 -24.62 -7.00
N LEU A 234 -39.19 -24.33 -6.30
CA LEU A 234 -39.46 -24.87 -4.97
C LEU A 234 -39.54 -26.40 -5.01
N LEU A 235 -40.21 -26.98 -6.01
CA LEU A 235 -40.35 -28.43 -6.16
C LEU A 235 -38.99 -29.11 -6.47
N TYR A 236 -38.15 -28.50 -7.31
CA TYR A 236 -36.80 -29.02 -7.60
C TYR A 236 -35.85 -28.98 -6.39
N SER A 237 -36.10 -28.11 -5.41
CA SER A 237 -35.28 -28.04 -4.19
C SER A 237 -35.50 -29.19 -3.21
N THR A 238 -36.51 -30.03 -3.46
CA THR A 238 -36.81 -31.23 -2.68
C THR A 238 -36.17 -32.45 -3.39
N GLU A 239 -35.17 -33.09 -2.79
CA GLU A 239 -34.42 -34.22 -3.36
C GLU A 239 -35.25 -35.51 -3.66
N ILE A 240 -36.58 -35.42 -3.72
CA ILE A 240 -37.51 -36.50 -4.05
C ILE A 240 -37.54 -36.76 -5.57
N VAL A 241 -37.26 -35.75 -6.39
CA VAL A 241 -37.14 -35.89 -7.84
C VAL A 241 -35.66 -35.99 -8.20
N PRO A 242 -35.17 -37.12 -8.75
CA PRO A 242 -33.83 -37.12 -9.34
C PRO A 242 -33.84 -36.14 -10.51
N GLY A 243 -33.09 -35.04 -10.38
CA GLY A 243 -32.67 -34.25 -11.54
C GLY A 243 -32.04 -35.19 -12.59
N PRO A 244 -32.08 -34.86 -13.89
CA PRO A 244 -31.66 -35.77 -14.94
C PRO A 244 -30.25 -36.31 -14.65
N ARG A 245 -30.19 -37.57 -14.21
CA ARG A 245 -28.96 -38.33 -14.03
C ARG A 245 -28.52 -38.80 -15.41
N ASN A 246 -27.75 -37.99 -16.10
CA ASN A 246 -26.94 -38.44 -17.23
C ASN A 246 -25.48 -38.10 -16.93
N GLU A 247 -24.64 -39.13 -16.94
CA GLU A 247 -23.20 -39.15 -16.64
C GLU A 247 -22.32 -38.43 -17.68
N GLU A 248 -22.84 -37.39 -18.33
CA GLU A 248 -22.12 -36.57 -19.33
C GLU A 248 -22.12 -35.06 -18.98
N ALA A 249 -22.39 -34.70 -17.74
CA ALA A 249 -22.50 -33.31 -17.28
C ALA A 249 -21.14 -32.67 -16.87
N SER A 250 -20.11 -32.78 -17.72
CA SER A 250 -18.89 -31.95 -17.59
C SER A 250 -18.98 -30.62 -18.33
N THR A 251 -20.13 -30.26 -18.89
CA THR A 251 -20.33 -28.92 -19.45
C THR A 251 -21.79 -28.49 -19.35
N CYS A 252 -22.02 -27.38 -18.63
CA CYS A 252 -23.21 -26.51 -18.73
C CYS A 252 -24.50 -26.96 -17.99
N HIS A 253 -24.53 -26.84 -16.66
CA HIS A 253 -25.70 -26.28 -15.97
C HIS A 253 -25.53 -24.76 -15.89
N LYS A 254 -25.60 -24.07 -17.03
CA LYS A 254 -25.97 -22.66 -17.00
C LYS A 254 -27.46 -22.66 -16.65
N GLN A 255 -27.83 -22.23 -15.45
CA GLN A 255 -29.18 -21.74 -15.26
C GLN A 255 -29.33 -20.59 -16.26
N TYR A 256 -29.93 -20.86 -17.42
CA TYR A 256 -30.27 -19.81 -18.35
C TYR A 256 -31.19 -18.86 -17.56
N PRO A 257 -30.91 -17.54 -17.58
CA PRO A 257 -31.83 -16.57 -17.01
C PRO A 257 -33.23 -16.93 -17.49
N ILE A 258 -34.19 -17.03 -16.56
CA ILE A 258 -35.58 -17.23 -16.94
C ILE A 258 -35.89 -16.14 -17.97
N GLY A 259 -36.43 -16.50 -19.14
CA GLY A 259 -36.56 -15.55 -20.25
C GLY A 259 -37.33 -14.28 -19.89
N SER A 260 -38.17 -14.36 -18.86
CA SER A 260 -38.90 -13.24 -18.25
C SER A 260 -38.03 -12.24 -17.46
N PHE A 261 -36.78 -12.58 -17.11
CA PHE A 261 -35.82 -11.69 -16.43
C PHE A 261 -34.99 -10.85 -17.39
N ILE A 262 -34.98 -11.23 -18.67
CA ILE A 262 -34.23 -10.53 -19.71
C ILE A 262 -35.12 -9.45 -20.33
N CYS A 263 -34.62 -8.21 -20.35
CA CYS A 263 -35.29 -7.10 -20.99
C CYS A 263 -35.42 -7.38 -22.50
N PRO A 264 -36.64 -7.35 -23.07
CA PRO A 264 -36.83 -7.59 -24.50
C PRO A 264 -36.15 -6.56 -25.41
N LEU A 265 -35.87 -5.35 -24.89
CA LEU A 265 -35.22 -4.24 -25.61
C LEU A 265 -33.69 -4.36 -25.59
N CYS A 266 -33.07 -4.32 -24.40
CA CYS A 266 -31.61 -4.31 -24.28
C CYS A 266 -30.98 -5.72 -24.31
N LYS A 267 -31.79 -6.78 -24.23
CA LYS A 267 -31.32 -8.20 -24.18
C LYS A 267 -30.42 -8.53 -22.99
N GLU A 268 -30.41 -7.66 -21.97
CA GLU A 268 -29.71 -7.87 -20.71
C GLU A 268 -30.71 -8.17 -19.58
N MET A 269 -30.21 -8.75 -18.49
CA MET A 269 -31.02 -8.99 -17.30
C MET A 269 -31.46 -7.67 -16.67
N MET A 270 -32.75 -7.51 -16.42
CA MET A 270 -33.31 -6.29 -15.84
C MET A 270 -32.75 -6.06 -14.43
N VAL A 271 -32.31 -4.84 -14.16
CA VAL A 271 -31.90 -4.34 -12.84
C VAL A 271 -33.05 -3.55 -12.22
N ASP A 272 -33.71 -2.71 -13.02
CA ASP A 272 -34.91 -1.98 -12.63
C ASP A 272 -36.07 -2.27 -13.59
N PRO A 273 -36.77 -3.40 -13.41
CA PRO A 273 -37.90 -3.74 -14.25
C PRO A 273 -39.08 -2.79 -14.02
N VAL A 274 -39.56 -2.16 -15.09
CA VAL A 274 -40.76 -1.34 -15.14
C VAL A 274 -41.76 -1.90 -16.14
N ALA A 275 -43.03 -1.91 -15.76
CA ALA A 275 -44.13 -2.32 -16.61
C ALA A 275 -44.73 -1.12 -17.35
N VAL A 276 -45.03 -1.33 -18.63
CA VAL A 276 -45.90 -0.44 -19.43
C VAL A 276 -47.37 -0.83 -19.22
N PHE A 277 -48.32 0.03 -19.62
CA PHE A 277 -49.76 -0.19 -19.39
C PHE A 277 -50.29 -1.57 -19.83
N CYS A 278 -49.75 -2.15 -20.91
CA CYS A 278 -50.14 -3.50 -21.36
C CYS A 278 -49.50 -4.66 -20.57
N GLY A 279 -48.88 -4.39 -19.42
CA GLY A 279 -48.34 -5.38 -18.47
C GLY A 279 -46.95 -5.93 -18.79
N HIS A 280 -46.35 -5.58 -19.92
CA HIS A 280 -45.00 -6.03 -20.29
C HIS A 280 -43.92 -5.26 -19.52
N SER A 281 -42.92 -5.98 -18.99
CA SER A 281 -41.82 -5.38 -18.24
C SER A 281 -40.55 -5.20 -19.08
N PHE A 282 -39.85 -4.10 -18.84
CA PHE A 282 -38.60 -3.72 -19.50
C PHE A 282 -37.63 -3.10 -18.49
N GLU A 283 -36.35 -3.04 -18.82
CA GLU A 283 -35.38 -2.22 -18.08
C GLU A 283 -35.75 -0.74 -18.22
N ARG A 284 -35.78 0.00 -17.10
CA ARG A 284 -36.22 1.40 -17.04
C ARG A 284 -35.53 2.27 -18.10
N ASN A 285 -34.21 2.25 -18.13
CA ASN A 285 -33.44 3.10 -19.04
C ASN A 285 -33.76 2.78 -20.50
N ALA A 286 -33.86 1.49 -20.84
CA ALA A 286 -34.10 1.03 -22.20
C ALA A 286 -35.50 1.43 -22.73
N ILE A 287 -36.55 1.33 -21.89
CA ILE A 287 -37.91 1.72 -22.31
C ILE A 287 -38.10 3.23 -22.32
N GLN A 288 -37.42 3.96 -21.44
CA GLN A 288 -37.47 5.41 -21.41
C GLN A 288 -36.82 6.01 -22.67
N GLU A 289 -35.62 5.55 -23.05
CA GLU A 289 -34.97 5.93 -24.32
C GLU A 289 -35.85 5.58 -25.53
N TYR A 290 -36.53 4.43 -25.48
CA TYR A 290 -37.43 4.00 -26.54
C TYR A 290 -38.61 4.98 -26.71
N PHE A 291 -39.21 5.46 -25.62
CA PHE A 291 -40.29 6.45 -25.65
C PHE A 291 -39.79 7.85 -26.03
N GLU A 292 -38.62 8.25 -25.55
CA GLU A 292 -37.96 9.52 -25.93
C GLU A 292 -37.64 9.59 -27.42
N SER A 293 -37.42 8.44 -28.09
CA SER A 293 -37.26 8.35 -29.55
C SER A 293 -38.55 8.59 -30.35
N GLY A 294 -39.66 8.96 -29.70
CA GLY A 294 -40.94 9.31 -30.33
C GLY A 294 -41.87 8.13 -30.60
N LYS A 295 -41.51 6.92 -30.16
CA LYS A 295 -42.32 5.70 -30.33
C LYS A 295 -43.31 5.57 -29.19
N LYS A 296 -44.60 5.36 -29.50
CA LYS A 296 -45.69 5.24 -28.51
C LYS A 296 -46.32 3.86 -28.42
N ASN A 297 -45.67 2.84 -28.97
CA ASN A 297 -46.13 1.47 -28.95
C ASN A 297 -45.30 0.60 -28.01
N CYS A 298 -45.90 -0.44 -27.45
CA CYS A 298 -45.17 -1.43 -26.67
C CYS A 298 -44.22 -2.22 -27.60
N PRO A 299 -42.91 -2.32 -27.29
CA PRO A 299 -41.96 -3.07 -28.11
C PRO A 299 -42.30 -4.57 -28.30
N THR A 300 -43.07 -5.15 -27.37
CA THR A 300 -43.35 -6.60 -27.33
C THR A 300 -44.70 -6.98 -27.94
N CYS A 301 -45.78 -6.22 -27.69
CA CYS A 301 -47.09 -6.48 -28.28
C CYS A 301 -47.40 -5.60 -29.51
N LYS A 302 -46.59 -4.56 -29.77
CA LYS A 302 -46.76 -3.58 -30.86
C LYS A 302 -48.04 -2.74 -30.78
N GLU A 303 -48.81 -2.86 -29.69
CA GLU A 303 -50.00 -2.05 -29.44
C GLU A 303 -49.63 -0.64 -28.97
N GLU A 304 -50.43 0.36 -29.34
CA GLU A 304 -50.26 1.74 -28.91
C GLU A 304 -50.60 1.87 -27.42
N VAL A 305 -49.68 2.46 -26.65
CA VAL A 305 -49.79 2.55 -25.20
C VAL A 305 -50.61 3.79 -24.82
N GLN A 306 -51.68 3.60 -24.05
CA GLN A 306 -52.61 4.68 -23.66
C GLN A 306 -51.96 5.74 -22.74
N SER A 307 -50.91 5.36 -22.00
CA SER A 307 -50.11 6.24 -21.14
C SER A 307 -48.63 5.84 -21.22
N LEU A 308 -47.74 6.83 -21.22
CA LEU A 308 -46.28 6.60 -21.14
C LEU A 308 -45.77 6.50 -19.69
N GLU A 309 -46.69 6.46 -18.73
CA GLU A 309 -46.37 6.29 -17.32
C GLU A 309 -45.83 4.87 -17.06
N LEU A 310 -44.65 4.79 -16.43
CA LEU A 310 -43.95 3.55 -16.15
C LEU A 310 -44.21 3.12 -14.70
N THR A 311 -44.81 1.95 -14.52
CA THR A 311 -45.06 1.40 -13.18
C THR A 311 -43.91 0.47 -12.76
N PRO A 312 -43.23 0.69 -11.63
CA PRO A 312 -42.18 -0.22 -11.16
C PRO A 312 -42.74 -1.64 -10.91
N ASN A 313 -42.09 -2.67 -11.47
CA ASN A 313 -42.43 -4.07 -11.22
C ASN A 313 -41.56 -4.61 -10.08
N VAL A 314 -41.96 -4.29 -8.84
CA VAL A 314 -41.21 -4.65 -7.63
C VAL A 314 -41.09 -6.16 -7.47
N ASN A 315 -42.14 -6.93 -7.79
CA ASN A 315 -42.13 -8.39 -7.70
C ASN A 315 -41.11 -9.03 -8.64
N LEU A 316 -41.03 -8.55 -9.88
CA LEU A 316 -40.03 -9.01 -10.84
C LEU A 316 -38.62 -8.62 -10.41
N ARG A 317 -38.43 -7.41 -9.86
CA ARG A 317 -37.14 -6.98 -9.31
C ARG A 317 -36.68 -7.90 -8.18
N SER A 318 -37.54 -8.16 -7.19
CA SER A 318 -37.24 -9.05 -6.07
C SER A 318 -36.94 -10.48 -6.54
N SER A 319 -37.69 -10.98 -7.53
CA SER A 319 -37.46 -12.32 -8.10
C SER A 319 -36.10 -12.42 -8.82
N ILE A 320 -35.69 -11.37 -9.55
CA ILE A 320 -34.39 -11.31 -10.22
C ILE A 320 -33.26 -11.24 -9.20
N GLU A 321 -33.39 -10.40 -8.18
CA GLU A 321 -32.39 -10.28 -7.10
C GLU A 321 -32.23 -11.60 -6.34
N GLU A 322 -33.34 -12.27 -6.04
CA GLU A 322 -33.32 -13.57 -5.38
C GLU A 322 -32.67 -14.65 -6.27
N TRP A 323 -33.03 -14.70 -7.56
CA TRP A 323 -32.39 -15.61 -8.49
C TRP A 323 -30.88 -15.37 -8.59
N LYS A 324 -30.43 -14.10 -8.68
CA LYS A 324 -29.00 -13.75 -8.69
C LYS A 324 -28.30 -14.25 -7.43
N LYS A 325 -28.92 -14.07 -6.27
CA LYS A 325 -28.40 -14.57 -5.00
C LYS A 325 -28.28 -16.09 -4.99
N ASN A 326 -29.33 -16.79 -5.43
CA ASN A 326 -29.35 -18.24 -5.49
C ASN A 326 -28.33 -18.82 -6.48
N ASP A 327 -28.16 -18.19 -7.65
CA ASP A 327 -27.10 -18.54 -8.62
C ASP A 327 -25.71 -18.39 -7.99
N MET A 328 -25.46 -17.28 -7.31
CA MET A 328 -24.19 -17.02 -6.63
C MET A 328 -23.94 -18.00 -5.47
N ASP A 329 -24.96 -18.30 -4.67
CA ASP A 329 -24.89 -19.30 -3.60
C ASP A 329 -24.62 -20.71 -4.13
N TRP A 330 -25.23 -21.08 -5.27
CA TRP A 330 -24.96 -22.35 -5.93
C TRP A 330 -23.53 -22.39 -6.48
N ARG A 331 -23.08 -21.34 -7.17
CA ARG A 331 -21.70 -21.23 -7.69
C ARG A 331 -20.69 -21.31 -6.56
N PHE A 332 -20.98 -20.69 -5.42
CA PHE A 332 -20.16 -20.81 -4.22
C PHE A 332 -20.06 -22.24 -3.72
N GLN A 333 -21.19 -22.96 -3.60
CA GLN A 333 -21.19 -24.36 -3.17
C GLN A 333 -20.49 -25.28 -4.19
N ALA A 334 -20.66 -25.04 -5.49
CA ALA A 334 -19.94 -25.75 -6.53
C ALA A 334 -18.42 -25.53 -6.43
N ALA A 335 -17.99 -24.29 -6.20
CA ALA A 335 -16.58 -23.96 -5.98
C ALA A 335 -16.02 -24.59 -4.70
N VAL A 336 -16.76 -24.58 -3.58
CA VAL A 336 -16.40 -25.28 -2.33
C VAL A 336 -16.18 -26.77 -2.60
N SER A 337 -17.12 -27.42 -3.29
CA SER A 337 -17.02 -28.83 -3.66
C SER A 337 -15.82 -29.10 -4.57
N GLY A 338 -15.57 -28.23 -5.55
CA GLY A 338 -14.44 -28.35 -6.48
C GLY A 338 -13.07 -28.17 -5.81
N ILE A 339 -12.94 -27.24 -4.87
CA ILE A 339 -11.70 -27.04 -4.08
C ILE A 339 -11.39 -28.26 -3.21
N ASN A 340 -12.42 -28.94 -2.71
CA ASN A 340 -12.28 -30.16 -1.91
C ASN A 340 -12.07 -31.43 -2.76
N SER A 341 -12.09 -31.34 -4.09
CA SER A 341 -11.83 -32.47 -4.98
C SER A 341 -10.35 -32.87 -5.01
N ASP A 342 -10.03 -34.13 -5.28
CA ASP A 342 -8.64 -34.58 -5.46
C ASP A 342 -8.05 -34.25 -6.84
N ASP A 343 -8.89 -33.84 -7.81
CA ASP A 343 -8.45 -33.47 -9.15
C ASP A 343 -7.92 -32.02 -9.21
N HIS A 344 -6.65 -31.86 -9.61
CA HIS A 344 -5.98 -30.56 -9.78
C HIS A 344 -6.65 -29.66 -10.82
N ILE A 345 -7.19 -30.20 -11.91
CA ILE A 345 -7.86 -29.41 -12.96
C ILE A 345 -9.14 -28.80 -12.39
N ARG A 346 -9.97 -29.63 -11.75
CA ARG A 346 -11.21 -29.21 -11.09
C ARG A 346 -10.94 -28.23 -9.94
N LYS A 347 -9.89 -28.45 -9.14
CA LYS A 347 -9.44 -27.51 -8.10
C LYS A 347 -9.08 -26.15 -8.67
N ASN A 348 -8.33 -26.10 -9.78
CA ASN A 348 -7.92 -24.85 -10.41
C ASN A 348 -9.12 -24.05 -10.94
N GLN A 349 -10.06 -24.73 -11.61
CA GLN A 349 -11.32 -24.10 -12.05
C GLN A 349 -12.12 -23.54 -10.87
N ALA A 350 -12.24 -24.34 -9.81
CA ALA A 350 -12.97 -23.92 -8.61
C ALA A 350 -12.29 -22.74 -7.87
N LEU A 351 -10.96 -22.66 -7.88
CA LEU A 351 -10.21 -21.50 -7.36
C LEU A 351 -10.45 -20.25 -8.21
N ASP A 352 -10.50 -20.40 -9.55
CA ASP A 352 -10.80 -19.30 -10.47
C ASP A 352 -12.23 -18.77 -10.34
N ASP A 353 -13.19 -19.64 -10.02
CA ASP A 353 -14.55 -19.20 -9.68
C ASP A 353 -14.59 -18.54 -8.30
N MET A 354 -13.90 -19.14 -7.32
CA MET A 354 -13.88 -18.65 -5.94
C MET A 354 -13.26 -17.25 -5.82
N GLN A 355 -12.19 -16.93 -6.56
CA GLN A 355 -11.53 -15.62 -6.48
C GLN A 355 -12.47 -14.46 -6.88
N VAL A 356 -13.48 -14.71 -7.71
CA VAL A 356 -14.48 -13.71 -8.12
C VAL A 356 -15.57 -13.60 -7.05
N LEU A 357 -16.02 -14.73 -6.51
CA LEU A 357 -17.05 -14.77 -5.48
C LEU A 357 -16.61 -14.02 -4.20
N VAL A 358 -15.39 -14.26 -3.73
CA VAL A 358 -14.84 -13.67 -2.49
C VAL A 358 -14.52 -12.18 -2.60
N GLU A 359 -14.59 -11.55 -3.79
CA GLU A 359 -14.54 -10.09 -3.88
C GLU A 359 -15.71 -9.42 -3.16
N ILE A 360 -16.84 -10.13 -3.09
CA ILE A 360 -18.03 -9.76 -2.31
C ILE A 360 -17.82 -10.21 -0.86
N SER A 361 -17.89 -9.26 0.07
CA SER A 361 -17.56 -9.47 1.49
C SER A 361 -18.30 -10.65 2.14
N HIS A 362 -19.59 -10.81 1.86
CA HIS A 362 -20.41 -11.91 2.40
C HIS A 362 -19.84 -13.29 2.05
N TYR A 363 -19.38 -13.51 0.81
CA TYR A 363 -18.81 -14.79 0.38
C TYR A 363 -17.39 -15.01 0.91
N ALA A 364 -16.62 -13.95 1.16
CA ALA A 364 -15.32 -14.08 1.82
C ALA A 364 -15.46 -14.57 3.27
N VAL A 365 -16.42 -14.01 4.02
CA VAL A 365 -16.72 -14.45 5.40
C VAL A 365 -17.21 -15.89 5.40
N ARG A 366 -18.15 -16.23 4.50
CA ARG A 366 -18.65 -17.59 4.34
C ARG A 366 -17.56 -18.59 3.97
N ALA A 367 -16.62 -18.22 3.08
CA ALA A 367 -15.47 -19.08 2.74
C ALA A 367 -14.56 -19.35 3.96
N ALA A 368 -14.42 -18.38 4.87
CA ALA A 368 -13.68 -18.58 6.10
C ALA A 368 -14.44 -19.47 7.10
N GLU A 369 -15.77 -19.35 7.18
CA GLU A 369 -16.64 -20.21 7.99
C GLU A 369 -16.65 -21.68 7.54
N GLU A 370 -16.64 -21.91 6.22
CA GLU A 370 -16.51 -23.24 5.60
C GLU A 370 -15.11 -23.86 5.77
N GLY A 371 -14.18 -23.17 6.44
CA GLY A 371 -12.85 -23.69 6.74
C GLY A 371 -11.94 -23.86 5.52
N LEU A 372 -12.15 -23.07 4.45
CA LEU A 372 -11.36 -23.18 3.21
C LEU A 372 -9.95 -22.60 3.31
N LEU A 373 -9.62 -21.92 4.41
CA LEU A 373 -8.34 -21.22 4.58
C LEU A 373 -7.11 -22.13 4.34
N PRO A 374 -6.98 -23.33 4.93
CA PRO A 374 -5.87 -24.23 4.63
C PRO A 374 -5.80 -24.64 3.15
N LYS A 375 -6.96 -24.76 2.49
CA LYS A 375 -7.07 -25.10 1.07
C LYS A 375 -6.62 -23.96 0.16
N PHE A 376 -6.68 -22.70 0.61
CA PHE A 376 -6.07 -21.58 -0.11
C PHE A 376 -4.56 -21.46 0.15
N VAL A 377 -4.06 -21.97 1.29
CA VAL A 377 -2.62 -21.98 1.58
C VAL A 377 -1.90 -23.14 0.88
N GLU A 378 -2.58 -24.26 0.64
CA GLU A 378 -2.05 -25.45 -0.06
C GLU A 378 -1.47 -25.12 -1.46
N PRO A 379 -2.16 -24.38 -2.35
CA PRO A 379 -1.61 -23.91 -3.63
C PRO A 379 -0.30 -23.11 -3.50
N LEU A 380 -0.08 -22.39 -2.39
CA LEU A 380 1.19 -21.67 -2.20
C LEU A 380 2.40 -22.61 -2.01
N LYS A 381 2.16 -23.91 -1.82
CA LYS A 381 3.19 -24.95 -1.70
C LYS A 381 3.45 -25.67 -3.03
N ASP A 382 2.44 -25.79 -3.88
CA ASP A 382 2.45 -26.60 -5.10
C ASP A 382 2.26 -25.73 -6.34
N THR A 383 3.24 -25.73 -7.24
CA THR A 383 3.23 -24.93 -8.48
C THR A 383 2.24 -25.44 -9.52
N THR A 384 1.62 -26.61 -9.33
CA THR A 384 0.59 -27.16 -10.24
C THR A 384 -0.78 -26.52 -10.06
N LEU A 385 -1.03 -25.88 -8.91
CA LEU A 385 -2.29 -25.25 -8.58
C LEU A 385 -2.28 -23.75 -8.91
N ASN A 386 -3.46 -23.17 -9.11
CA ASN A 386 -3.63 -21.75 -9.46
C ASN A 386 -3.32 -20.86 -8.25
N THR A 387 -2.03 -20.56 -8.11
CA THR A 387 -1.50 -19.79 -6.98
C THR A 387 -1.98 -18.34 -6.96
N LYS A 388 -2.21 -17.72 -8.12
CA LYS A 388 -2.71 -16.34 -8.22
C LYS A 388 -4.13 -16.23 -7.68
N ALA A 389 -5.02 -17.13 -8.11
CA ALA A 389 -6.38 -17.20 -7.60
C ALA A 389 -6.39 -17.46 -6.08
N ALA A 390 -5.56 -18.38 -5.61
CA ALA A 390 -5.43 -18.68 -4.18
C ALA A 390 -4.93 -17.48 -3.35
N VAL A 391 -3.92 -16.74 -3.83
CA VAL A 391 -3.44 -15.50 -3.18
C VAL A 391 -4.57 -14.46 -3.15
N LYS A 392 -5.32 -14.29 -4.24
CA LYS A 392 -6.44 -13.36 -4.29
C LYS A 392 -7.55 -13.73 -3.29
N CYS A 393 -7.88 -15.01 -3.16
CA CYS A 393 -8.79 -15.50 -2.12
C CYS A 393 -8.28 -15.16 -0.71
N LEU A 394 -7.01 -15.46 -0.41
CA LEU A 394 -6.40 -15.13 0.88
C LEU A 394 -6.38 -13.63 1.16
N TYR A 395 -6.18 -12.80 0.14
CA TYR A 395 -6.27 -11.35 0.26
C TYR A 395 -7.68 -10.89 0.65
N CYS A 396 -8.72 -11.39 -0.03
CA CYS A 396 -10.10 -11.05 0.30
C CYS A 396 -10.47 -11.51 1.73
N LEU A 397 -10.02 -12.69 2.16
CA LEU A 397 -10.17 -13.15 3.54
C LEU A 397 -9.47 -12.20 4.51
N ALA A 398 -8.21 -11.82 4.26
CA ALA A 398 -7.49 -10.88 5.11
C ALA A 398 -8.13 -9.47 5.14
N LYS A 399 -8.79 -9.05 4.05
CA LYS A 399 -9.45 -7.76 3.93
C LYS A 399 -10.80 -7.69 4.66
N TYR A 400 -11.61 -8.74 4.57
CA TYR A 400 -12.99 -8.74 5.07
C TYR A 400 -13.19 -9.51 6.39
N CYS A 401 -12.25 -10.39 6.78
CA CYS A 401 -12.38 -11.25 7.96
C CYS A 401 -11.39 -10.85 9.06
N ASP A 402 -11.64 -9.74 9.76
CA ASP A 402 -10.75 -9.22 10.80
C ASP A 402 -10.51 -10.22 11.94
N ASP A 403 -11.56 -10.91 12.41
CA ASP A 403 -11.50 -11.83 13.54
C ASP A 403 -10.66 -13.09 13.26
N ARG A 404 -10.52 -13.46 11.99
CA ARG A 404 -9.84 -14.70 11.54
C ARG A 404 -8.44 -14.45 10.97
N LYS A 405 -7.94 -13.21 10.99
CA LYS A 405 -6.57 -12.88 10.52
C LYS A 405 -5.48 -13.72 11.21
N ARG A 406 -5.71 -14.11 12.47
CA ARG A 406 -4.79 -14.99 13.22
C ARG A 406 -4.67 -16.37 12.58
N GLU A 407 -5.78 -16.95 12.13
CA GLU A 407 -5.83 -18.27 11.47
C GLU A 407 -5.03 -18.27 10.17
N ILE A 408 -5.03 -17.15 9.42
CA ILE A 408 -4.26 -16.99 8.18
C ILE A 408 -2.75 -17.15 8.45
N ILE A 409 -2.27 -16.54 9.54
CA ILE A 409 -0.87 -16.63 9.95
C ILE A 409 -0.53 -18.03 10.45
N GLU A 410 -1.41 -18.62 11.26
CA GLU A 410 -1.21 -19.95 11.86
C GLU A 410 -1.22 -21.09 10.83
N ALA A 411 -1.99 -20.94 9.75
CA ALA A 411 -1.91 -21.83 8.59
C ALA A 411 -0.58 -21.71 7.82
N GLY A 412 0.26 -20.72 8.16
CA GLY A 412 1.59 -20.54 7.59
C GLY A 412 1.62 -19.70 6.30
N ALA A 413 0.55 -18.95 5.99
CA ALA A 413 0.45 -18.16 4.76
C ALA A 413 1.62 -17.17 4.60
N VAL A 414 1.99 -16.45 5.67
CA VAL A 414 3.08 -15.45 5.65
C VAL A 414 4.41 -16.07 5.21
N ARG A 415 4.79 -17.21 5.80
CA ARG A 415 6.02 -17.94 5.44
C ARG A 415 6.02 -18.37 3.97
N ARG A 416 4.87 -18.83 3.46
CA ARG A 416 4.74 -19.30 2.07
C ARG A 416 4.81 -18.13 1.09
N ILE A 417 4.15 -17.01 1.40
CA ILE A 417 4.22 -15.78 0.62
C ILE A 417 5.66 -15.28 0.53
N VAL A 418 6.37 -15.15 1.67
CA VAL A 418 7.77 -14.71 1.70
C VAL A 418 8.66 -15.61 0.84
N LYS A 419 8.50 -16.94 0.93
CA LYS A 419 9.26 -17.89 0.11
C LYS A 419 9.01 -17.71 -1.39
N ARG A 420 7.78 -17.46 -1.81
CA ARG A 420 7.42 -17.29 -3.23
C ARG A 420 7.98 -16.00 -3.82
N ILE A 421 7.89 -14.89 -3.08
CA ILE A 421 8.47 -13.63 -3.52
C ILE A 421 9.99 -13.78 -3.69
N TYR A 422 10.66 -14.52 -2.77
CA TYR A 422 12.09 -14.80 -2.90
C TYR A 422 12.44 -15.63 -4.15
N ASN A 423 11.51 -16.48 -4.62
CA ASN A 423 11.66 -17.25 -5.85
C ASN A 423 11.34 -16.44 -7.13
N GLY A 424 11.09 -15.13 -7.01
CA GLY A 424 10.81 -14.24 -8.15
C GLY A 424 9.33 -14.07 -8.51
N GLU A 425 8.41 -14.70 -7.77
CA GLU A 425 6.97 -14.60 -7.99
C GLU A 425 6.36 -13.44 -7.17
N THR A 426 6.77 -12.21 -7.48
CA THR A 426 6.28 -11.01 -6.78
C THR A 426 4.92 -10.59 -7.33
N GLU A 427 3.86 -10.77 -6.53
CA GLU A 427 2.49 -10.37 -6.86
C GLU A 427 1.97 -9.28 -5.91
N LEU A 428 1.20 -8.32 -6.43
CA LEU A 428 0.62 -7.22 -5.65
C LEU A 428 -0.24 -7.72 -4.46
N ASN A 429 -1.11 -8.71 -4.71
CA ASN A 429 -1.99 -9.26 -3.69
C ASN A 429 -1.20 -9.93 -2.55
N ALA A 430 -0.04 -10.50 -2.83
CA ALA A 430 0.80 -11.15 -1.83
C ALA A 430 1.32 -10.16 -0.77
N ILE A 431 1.73 -8.97 -1.20
CA ILE A 431 2.16 -7.89 -0.30
C ILE A 431 0.95 -7.22 0.35
N ALA A 432 -0.18 -7.12 -0.37
CA ALA A 432 -1.43 -6.61 0.19
C ALA A 432 -1.93 -7.46 1.37
N ILE A 433 -1.76 -8.79 1.33
CA ILE A 433 -2.04 -9.68 2.48
C ILE A 433 -1.18 -9.27 3.67
N LEU A 434 0.13 -9.11 3.50
CA LEU A 434 1.03 -8.70 4.58
C LEU A 434 0.61 -7.35 5.17
N LEU A 435 0.20 -6.41 4.32
CA LEU A 435 -0.30 -5.11 4.75
C LEU A 435 -1.57 -5.24 5.60
N GLU A 436 -2.59 -5.96 5.12
CA GLU A 436 -3.84 -6.15 5.86
C GLU A 436 -3.63 -6.85 7.21
N LEU A 437 -2.74 -7.84 7.27
CA LEU A 437 -2.38 -8.52 8.52
C LEU A 437 -1.59 -7.62 9.47
N SER A 438 -0.71 -6.77 8.94
CA SER A 438 0.13 -5.86 9.74
C SER A 438 -0.64 -4.72 10.42
N LYS A 439 -1.86 -4.42 9.96
CA LYS A 439 -2.73 -3.42 10.62
C LYS A 439 -3.17 -3.85 12.02
N THR A 440 -3.13 -5.15 12.33
CA THR A 440 -3.49 -5.69 13.63
C THR A 440 -2.25 -5.82 14.52
N GLU A 441 -2.18 -5.04 15.60
CA GLU A 441 -1.00 -4.98 16.49
C GLU A 441 -0.60 -6.35 17.05
N ALA A 442 -1.57 -7.18 17.44
CA ALA A 442 -1.32 -8.53 17.97
C ALA A 442 -0.65 -9.50 16.96
N LEU A 443 -0.67 -9.18 15.66
CA LEU A 443 -0.13 -10.03 14.60
C LEU A 443 1.23 -9.54 14.07
N VAL A 444 1.58 -8.28 14.33
CA VAL A 444 2.86 -7.65 13.95
C VAL A 444 4.05 -8.50 14.39
N GLU A 445 4.02 -9.03 15.62
CA GLU A 445 5.10 -9.86 16.14
C GLU A 445 5.30 -11.16 15.33
N LYS A 446 4.21 -11.83 14.97
CA LYS A 446 4.26 -13.07 14.18
C LYS A 446 4.79 -12.80 12.75
N ILE A 447 4.41 -11.68 12.15
CA ILE A 447 4.88 -11.28 10.82
C ILE A 447 6.38 -10.96 10.84
N GLY A 448 6.82 -10.10 11.77
CA GLY A 448 8.22 -9.67 11.86
C GLY A 448 9.19 -10.78 12.30
N ASN A 449 8.70 -11.79 13.04
CA ASN A 449 9.48 -12.97 13.39
C ASN A 449 9.54 -14.02 12.27
N THR A 450 8.78 -13.86 11.18
CA THR A 450 8.90 -14.75 10.03
C THR A 450 10.27 -14.57 9.38
N LYS A 451 10.99 -15.68 9.19
CA LYS A 451 12.33 -15.69 8.59
C LYS A 451 12.35 -14.95 7.25
N ASP A 452 13.36 -14.10 7.06
CA ASP A 452 13.63 -13.33 5.84
C ASP A 452 12.52 -12.33 5.42
N CYS A 453 11.46 -12.17 6.22
CA CYS A 453 10.35 -11.27 5.92
C CYS A 453 10.79 -9.79 5.88
N ILE A 454 11.48 -9.32 6.92
CA ILE A 454 11.94 -7.91 7.00
C ILE A 454 12.97 -7.58 5.90
N PRO A 455 14.05 -8.37 5.69
CA PRO A 455 14.99 -8.11 4.60
C PRO A 455 14.31 -8.09 3.22
N LEU A 456 13.35 -8.98 2.98
CA LEU A 456 12.58 -9.01 1.74
C LEU A 456 11.75 -7.74 1.56
N LEU A 457 11.03 -7.30 2.60
CA LEU A 457 10.24 -6.06 2.53
C LEU A 457 11.13 -4.84 2.27
N VAL A 458 12.32 -4.77 2.88
CA VAL A 458 13.29 -3.70 2.62
C VAL A 458 13.76 -3.70 1.16
N TYR A 459 14.04 -4.88 0.59
CA TYR A 459 14.35 -5.00 -0.83
C TYR A 459 13.19 -4.51 -1.72
N LEU A 460 11.95 -4.82 -1.36
CA LEU A 460 10.75 -4.44 -2.12
C LEU A 460 10.45 -2.93 -2.10
N VAL A 461 10.98 -2.17 -1.14
CA VAL A 461 10.83 -0.70 -1.12
C VAL A 461 11.49 -0.04 -2.33
N SER A 462 12.55 -0.65 -2.88
CA SER A 462 13.22 -0.18 -4.10
C SER A 462 12.78 -0.94 -5.35
N TYR A 463 11.65 -1.63 -5.31
CA TYR A 463 11.14 -2.43 -6.43
C TYR A 463 10.60 -1.53 -7.56
N PRO A 464 10.75 -1.90 -8.84
CA PRO A 464 10.33 -1.05 -9.97
C PRO A 464 8.84 -0.70 -10.00
N ASN A 465 7.97 -1.54 -9.42
CA ASN A 465 6.54 -1.28 -9.35
C ASN A 465 6.22 -0.38 -8.13
N PRO A 466 5.66 0.82 -8.34
CA PRO A 466 5.43 1.80 -7.28
C PRO A 466 4.38 1.33 -6.26
N GLU A 467 3.34 0.60 -6.69
CA GLU A 467 2.31 0.11 -5.77
C GLU A 467 2.86 -0.96 -4.81
N ILE A 468 3.74 -1.82 -5.32
CA ILE A 468 4.45 -2.81 -4.52
C ILE A 468 5.37 -2.12 -3.51
N ALA A 469 6.15 -1.14 -3.96
CA ALA A 469 7.07 -0.40 -3.12
C ALA A 469 6.34 0.34 -1.98
N LEU A 470 5.24 1.03 -2.30
CA LEU A 470 4.40 1.73 -1.31
C LEU A 470 3.80 0.77 -0.29
N LYS A 471 3.18 -0.33 -0.72
CA LYS A 471 2.61 -1.33 0.20
C LYS A 471 3.68 -1.96 1.10
N ALA A 472 4.87 -2.27 0.56
CA ALA A 472 5.98 -2.79 1.34
C ALA A 472 6.46 -1.77 2.39
N GLN A 473 6.55 -0.49 2.02
CA GLN A 473 6.89 0.59 2.94
C GLN A 473 5.85 0.74 4.07
N ASP A 474 4.56 0.62 3.75
CA ASP A 474 3.49 0.68 4.75
C ASP A 474 3.52 -0.51 5.71
N VAL A 475 3.82 -1.72 5.21
CA VAL A 475 4.05 -2.90 6.09
C VAL A 475 5.21 -2.64 7.04
N LEU A 476 6.34 -2.14 6.55
CA LEU A 476 7.50 -1.80 7.38
C LEU A 476 7.16 -0.72 8.42
N ARG A 477 6.32 0.26 8.06
CA ARG A 477 5.84 1.29 8.98
C ARG A 477 5.02 0.68 10.11
N ASN A 478 4.11 -0.24 9.80
CA ASN A 478 3.32 -0.95 10.82
C ASN A 478 4.19 -1.83 11.73
N LEU A 479 5.23 -2.46 11.19
CA LEU A 479 6.19 -3.25 11.97
C LEU A 479 7.14 -2.38 12.83
N SER A 480 7.26 -1.08 12.55
CA SER A 480 8.24 -0.18 13.20
C SER A 480 7.93 0.16 14.66
N SER A 481 6.75 -0.21 15.17
CA SER A 481 6.42 -0.09 16.59
C SER A 481 7.35 -0.91 17.48
N ASN A 482 7.80 -2.07 16.99
CA ASN A 482 8.70 -2.98 17.70
C ASN A 482 10.17 -2.66 17.43
N THR A 483 10.90 -2.33 18.50
CA THR A 483 12.33 -1.96 18.46
C THR A 483 13.21 -3.05 17.86
N HIS A 484 12.91 -4.34 18.09
CA HIS A 484 13.68 -5.46 17.53
C HIS A 484 13.56 -5.52 16.00
N PHE A 485 12.37 -5.23 15.46
CA PHE A 485 12.15 -5.22 14.02
C PHE A 485 12.81 -4.00 13.37
N VAL A 486 12.78 -2.85 14.03
CA VAL A 486 13.51 -1.65 13.59
C VAL A 486 15.02 -1.91 13.48
N VAL A 487 15.60 -2.66 14.42
CA VAL A 487 17.00 -3.09 14.36
C VAL A 487 17.24 -3.98 13.13
N LYS A 488 16.42 -5.00 12.89
CA LYS A 488 16.51 -5.86 11.69
C LYS A 488 16.34 -5.09 10.38
N MET A 489 15.47 -4.08 10.35
CA MET A 489 15.30 -3.18 9.19
C MET A 489 16.59 -2.41 8.92
N ALA A 490 17.21 -1.86 9.96
CA ALA A 490 18.49 -1.13 9.85
C ALA A 490 19.64 -2.05 9.40
N GLU A 491 19.72 -3.28 9.92
CA GLU A 491 20.67 -4.31 9.46
C GLU A 491 20.51 -4.62 7.96
N SER A 492 19.27 -4.53 7.46
CA SER A 492 18.95 -4.71 6.04
C SER A 492 19.20 -3.43 5.20
N GLY A 493 19.61 -2.32 5.82
CA GLY A 493 19.93 -1.06 5.16
C GLY A 493 18.83 0.02 5.21
N PHE A 494 17.71 -0.22 5.90
CA PHE A 494 16.59 0.71 6.01
C PHE A 494 16.64 1.51 7.33
N PHE A 495 17.36 2.64 7.33
CA PHE A 495 17.64 3.42 8.55
C PHE A 495 16.57 4.49 8.88
N GLN A 496 15.64 4.78 7.97
CA GLN A 496 14.59 5.78 8.21
C GLN A 496 13.72 5.44 9.43
N SER A 497 13.24 4.19 9.54
CA SER A 497 12.48 3.72 10.70
C SER A 497 13.32 3.72 11.99
N PHE A 498 14.62 3.46 11.87
CA PHE A 498 15.55 3.49 13.00
C PHE A 498 15.66 4.89 13.59
N VAL A 499 15.90 5.89 12.73
CA VAL A 499 15.98 7.30 13.11
C VAL A 499 14.66 7.77 13.72
N ALA A 500 13.52 7.46 13.07
CA ALA A 500 12.20 7.82 13.57
C ALA A 500 11.94 7.24 14.97
N ARG A 501 12.21 5.94 15.17
CA ARG A 501 12.00 5.27 16.47
C ARG A 501 12.91 5.83 17.56
N PHE A 502 14.16 6.12 17.23
CA PHE A 502 15.12 6.74 18.15
C PHE A 502 14.66 8.13 18.60
N ASN A 503 14.14 8.94 17.67
CA ASN A 503 13.63 10.28 17.94
C ASN A 503 12.34 10.26 18.75
N GLN A 504 11.42 9.35 18.45
CA GLN A 504 10.14 9.20 19.16
C GLN A 504 10.27 8.63 20.57
N ALA A 505 11.41 8.02 20.93
CA ALA A 505 11.69 7.48 22.26
C ALA A 505 11.94 8.58 23.33
N VAL A 506 11.15 9.64 23.34
CA VAL A 506 11.20 10.72 24.32
C VAL A 506 10.82 10.14 25.69
N GLY A 507 11.72 10.21 26.67
CA GLY A 507 11.52 9.65 28.02
C GLY A 507 11.96 8.19 28.21
N HIS A 508 12.14 7.41 27.15
CA HIS A 508 12.58 6.00 27.22
C HIS A 508 14.08 5.85 26.89
N GLN A 509 14.93 6.29 27.83
CA GLN A 509 16.39 6.26 27.66
C GLN A 509 16.94 4.83 27.42
N GLU A 510 16.29 3.82 28.00
CA GLU A 510 16.64 2.41 27.78
C GLU A 510 16.45 1.97 26.32
N THR A 511 15.37 2.38 25.66
CA THR A 511 15.14 2.09 24.23
C THR A 511 16.21 2.74 23.37
N ARG A 512 16.61 3.97 23.68
CA ARG A 512 17.72 4.65 22.97
C ARG A 512 19.05 3.94 23.21
N ALA A 513 19.31 3.46 24.42
CA ALA A 513 20.52 2.70 24.73
C ALA A 513 20.58 1.36 23.97
N LEU A 514 19.46 0.64 23.86
CA LEU A 514 19.37 -0.59 23.07
C LEU A 514 19.62 -0.33 21.58
N LEU A 515 18.96 0.69 21.01
CA LEU A 515 19.17 1.08 19.61
C LEU A 515 20.62 1.51 19.34
N ALA A 516 21.21 2.32 20.23
CA ALA A 516 22.61 2.73 20.12
C ALA A 516 23.57 1.52 20.22
N SER A 517 23.29 0.57 21.10
CA SER A 517 24.06 -0.67 21.23
C SER A 517 23.99 -1.52 19.95
N ALA A 518 22.81 -1.64 19.36
CA ALA A 518 22.64 -2.34 18.09
C ALA A 518 23.42 -1.64 16.95
N LEU A 519 23.38 -0.31 16.89
CA LEU A 519 24.11 0.48 15.90
C LEU A 519 25.64 0.29 15.98
N ILE A 520 26.17 0.03 17.18
CA ILE A 520 27.60 -0.27 17.40
C ILE A 520 28.01 -1.60 16.75
N GLU A 521 27.12 -2.58 16.67
CA GLU A 521 27.41 -3.90 16.06
C GLU A 521 27.16 -3.91 14.53
N MET A 522 26.30 -3.03 14.02
CA MET A 522 25.91 -2.99 12.59
C MET A 522 27.03 -2.56 11.62
N GLN A 523 27.04 -3.08 10.39
CA GLN A 523 27.90 -2.54 9.33
C GLN A 523 27.24 -1.33 8.65
N LEU A 524 27.90 -0.17 8.66
CA LEU A 524 27.37 1.07 8.09
C LEU A 524 27.86 1.27 6.65
N LYS A 525 26.93 1.63 5.75
CA LYS A 525 27.18 1.99 4.35
C LYS A 525 26.91 3.48 4.11
N GLU A 526 27.35 4.04 2.99
CA GLU A 526 27.20 5.48 2.73
C GLU A 526 25.73 5.97 2.74
N ASN A 527 24.78 5.15 2.25
CA ASN A 527 23.35 5.46 2.32
C ASN A 527 22.83 5.54 3.76
N SER A 528 23.25 4.60 4.63
CA SER A 528 22.88 4.63 6.05
C SER A 528 23.39 5.88 6.77
N ILE A 529 24.57 6.37 6.39
CA ILE A 529 25.12 7.61 6.93
C ILE A 529 24.29 8.82 6.49
N ASN A 530 23.65 8.79 5.33
CA ASN A 530 22.77 9.89 4.91
C ASN A 530 21.52 9.99 5.79
N ASP A 531 20.90 8.86 6.15
CA ASP A 531 19.75 8.84 7.06
C ASP A 531 20.15 9.25 8.48
N LEU A 532 21.30 8.78 8.98
CA LEU A 532 21.81 9.07 10.34
C LEU A 532 22.26 10.53 10.55
N LYS A 533 22.33 11.36 9.50
CA LYS A 533 22.61 12.80 9.61
C LYS A 533 21.44 13.61 10.18
N ASP A 534 20.28 12.98 10.36
CA ASP A 534 19.09 13.64 10.88
C ASP A 534 19.42 14.51 12.09
N LYS A 535 18.88 15.74 12.08
CA LYS A 535 19.27 16.74 13.06
C LYS A 535 18.86 16.33 14.46
N GLN A 536 17.66 15.78 14.56
CA GLN A 536 17.04 15.37 15.81
C GLN A 536 17.70 14.10 16.36
N PHE A 537 18.10 13.16 15.49
CA PHE A 537 18.82 11.96 15.86
C PHE A 537 20.14 12.28 16.55
N VAL A 538 20.97 13.11 15.92
CA VAL A 538 22.28 13.51 16.47
C VAL A 538 22.11 14.23 17.80
N HIS A 539 21.14 15.16 17.89
CA HIS A 539 20.84 15.87 19.13
C HIS A 539 20.41 14.91 20.25
N ASN A 540 19.48 13.99 19.97
CA ASN A 540 19.00 13.00 20.93
C ASN A 540 20.09 12.04 21.38
N LEU A 541 20.97 11.62 20.45
CA LEU A 541 22.09 10.73 20.76
C LEU A 541 23.03 11.42 21.74
N VAL A 542 23.46 12.65 21.43
CA VAL A 542 24.35 13.45 22.28
C VAL A 542 23.70 13.76 23.63
N HIS A 543 22.40 14.05 23.66
CA HIS A 543 21.66 14.30 24.90
C HIS A 543 21.59 13.06 25.82
N MET A 544 21.83 11.84 25.33
CA MET A 544 21.98 10.67 26.20
C MET A 544 23.14 10.82 27.20
N LEU A 545 24.16 11.63 26.88
CA LEU A 545 25.28 11.92 27.77
C LEU A 545 24.88 12.73 29.00
N ALA A 546 23.80 13.50 28.92
CA ALA A 546 23.25 14.29 30.03
C ALA A 546 22.47 13.44 31.05
N THR A 547 22.16 12.18 30.72
CA THR A 547 21.39 11.29 31.61
C THR A 547 22.23 10.80 32.79
N ASN A 548 21.59 10.32 33.87
CA ASN A 548 22.30 9.73 35.01
C ASN A 548 22.64 8.23 34.80
N ALA A 549 22.19 7.61 33.73
CA ALA A 549 22.34 6.17 33.49
C ALA A 549 23.71 5.84 32.85
N PRO A 550 24.58 5.04 33.50
CA PRO A 550 25.92 4.74 32.98
C PRO A 550 25.89 3.94 31.67
N ALA A 551 24.94 3.03 31.52
CA ALA A 551 24.76 2.26 30.28
C ALA A 551 24.41 3.15 29.07
N CYS A 552 23.57 4.17 29.27
CA CYS A 552 23.21 5.14 28.23
C CYS A 552 24.43 5.97 27.81
N LYS A 553 25.23 6.43 28.78
CA LYS A 553 26.48 7.16 28.50
C LYS A 553 27.47 6.30 27.71
N SER A 554 27.68 5.05 28.12
CA SER A 554 28.59 4.13 27.42
C SER A 554 28.13 3.83 26.00
N ALA A 555 26.85 3.49 25.81
CA ALA A 555 26.30 3.23 24.48
C ALA A 555 26.41 4.47 23.57
N CYS A 556 26.13 5.67 24.11
CA CYS A 556 26.28 6.90 23.34
C CYS A 556 27.73 7.15 22.93
N ILE A 557 28.68 7.10 23.86
CA ILE A 557 30.10 7.38 23.57
C ILE A 557 30.65 6.43 22.52
N LYS A 558 30.41 5.12 22.68
CA LYS A 558 30.84 4.11 21.69
C LYS A 558 30.21 4.33 20.32
N CYS A 559 28.92 4.69 20.29
CA CYS A 559 28.20 4.99 19.06
C CYS A 559 28.76 6.25 18.37
N VAL A 560 28.97 7.34 19.11
CA VAL A 560 29.56 8.58 18.61
C VAL A 560 30.98 8.33 18.06
N LYS A 561 31.82 7.58 18.78
CA LYS A 561 33.16 7.20 18.33
C LYS A 561 33.12 6.46 16.99
N LYS A 562 32.18 5.53 16.81
CA LYS A 562 31.98 4.82 15.53
C LYS A 562 31.52 5.76 14.41
N LEU A 563 30.56 6.64 14.67
CA LEU A 563 30.01 7.53 13.66
C LEU A 563 30.99 8.62 13.22
N ILE A 564 31.88 9.08 14.11
CA ILE A 564 32.92 10.08 13.80
C ILE A 564 33.97 9.58 12.81
N GLN A 565 34.09 8.26 12.61
CA GLN A 565 34.92 7.69 11.55
C GLN A 565 34.46 8.12 10.14
N TYR A 566 33.21 8.62 10.01
CA TYR A 566 32.66 9.13 8.77
C TYR A 566 32.73 10.67 8.73
N PRO A 567 33.48 11.29 7.79
CA PRO A 567 33.69 12.75 7.77
C PRO A 567 32.40 13.58 7.71
N LYS A 568 31.38 13.03 7.05
CA LYS A 568 30.04 13.62 6.93
C LYS A 568 29.33 13.76 8.29
N MET A 569 29.56 12.81 9.21
CA MET A 569 28.99 12.84 10.56
C MET A 569 29.73 13.83 11.46
N VAL A 570 31.05 13.95 11.32
CA VAL A 570 31.87 14.92 12.08
C VAL A 570 31.30 16.33 11.96
N LYS A 571 31.05 16.79 10.73
CA LYS A 571 30.44 18.11 10.47
C LYS A 571 29.08 18.26 11.15
N ARG A 572 28.26 17.19 11.18
CA ARG A 572 26.92 17.22 11.76
C ARG A 572 26.96 17.27 13.30
N PHE A 573 27.84 16.50 13.94
CA PHE A 573 28.08 16.57 15.38
C PHE A 573 28.56 17.96 15.80
N LEU A 574 29.48 18.56 15.04
CA LEU A 574 29.97 19.92 15.31
C LEU A 574 28.92 21.01 15.10
N SER A 575 27.90 20.74 14.30
CA SER A 575 26.77 21.66 14.11
C SER A 575 25.78 21.63 15.28
N ASP A 576 25.85 20.63 16.16
CA ASP A 576 24.99 20.54 17.34
C ASP A 576 25.67 21.23 18.55
N PRO A 577 25.04 22.25 19.15
CA PRO A 577 25.69 23.06 20.18
C PRO A 577 25.93 22.30 21.49
N ALA A 578 25.24 21.17 21.73
CA ALA A 578 25.35 20.38 22.95
C ALA A 578 26.51 19.37 22.92
N THR A 579 27.02 19.03 21.73
CA THR A 579 28.05 17.98 21.55
C THR A 579 29.32 18.24 22.35
N ILE A 580 29.97 19.41 22.14
CA ILE A 580 31.22 19.72 22.82
C ILE A 580 31.02 19.87 24.35
N PRO A 581 30.03 20.65 24.84
CA PRO A 581 29.80 20.78 26.28
C PRO A 581 29.52 19.46 27.00
N LEU A 582 28.69 18.59 26.43
CA LEU A 582 28.31 17.34 27.10
C LEU A 582 29.43 16.31 27.11
N VAL A 583 30.24 16.23 26.05
CA VAL A 583 31.44 15.37 26.05
C VAL A 583 32.48 15.89 27.05
N LEU A 584 32.67 17.21 27.15
CA LEU A 584 33.55 17.82 28.17
C LEU A 584 33.06 17.56 29.60
N ASN A 585 31.74 17.54 29.85
CA ASN A 585 31.18 17.25 31.17
C ASN A 585 31.50 15.84 31.66
N ILE A 586 31.62 14.85 30.77
CA ILE A 586 32.01 13.48 31.14
C ILE A 586 33.43 13.45 31.69
N ILE A 587 34.30 14.25 31.10
CA ILE A 587 35.71 14.38 31.48
C ILE A 587 35.86 15.06 32.84
N SER A 588 35.10 16.14 33.08
CA SER A 588 35.21 16.97 34.29
C SER A 588 34.57 16.34 35.54
N PHE A 589 33.52 15.52 35.41
CA PHE A 589 32.85 14.89 36.55
C PHE A 589 33.43 13.52 36.94
N ARG A 590 33.03 12.97 38.11
CA ARG A 590 33.38 11.61 38.59
C ARG A 590 32.75 10.50 37.72
N SER A 591 33.11 10.45 36.46
CA SER A 591 32.69 9.42 35.49
C SER A 591 33.64 8.22 35.49
N ASP A 592 33.16 7.08 34.98
CA ASP A 592 33.96 5.89 34.75
C ASP A 592 35.24 6.23 33.94
N PRO A 593 36.43 5.80 34.38
CA PRO A 593 37.69 6.07 33.68
C PRO A 593 37.71 5.62 32.22
N ILE A 594 36.99 4.55 31.85
CA ILE A 594 36.88 4.08 30.47
C ILE A 594 36.11 5.11 29.63
N LEU A 595 35.02 5.67 30.16
CA LEU A 595 34.25 6.71 29.48
C LEU A 595 35.03 8.01 29.33
N LYS A 596 35.89 8.34 30.30
CA LYS A 596 36.77 9.52 30.20
C LYS A 596 37.77 9.37 29.07
N GLN A 597 38.37 8.18 28.92
CA GLN A 597 39.30 7.91 27.83
C GLN A 597 38.59 7.99 26.47
N GLU A 598 37.46 7.29 26.30
CA GLU A 598 36.72 7.32 25.03
C GLU A 598 36.19 8.73 24.68
N ALA A 599 35.74 9.51 25.68
CA ALA A 599 35.34 10.90 25.47
C ALA A 599 36.52 11.79 25.03
N ALA A 600 37.71 11.59 25.60
CA ALA A 600 38.92 12.32 25.21
C ALA A 600 39.36 11.96 23.79
N GLU A 601 39.28 10.69 23.39
CA GLU A 601 39.56 10.24 22.01
C GLU A 601 38.57 10.88 21.01
N ILE A 602 37.27 10.90 21.32
CA ILE A 602 36.25 11.58 20.52
C ILE A 602 36.60 13.05 20.35
N LEU A 603 36.95 13.73 21.43
CA LEU A 603 37.33 15.13 21.39
C LEU A 603 38.59 15.35 20.55
N ALA A 604 39.62 14.51 20.68
CA ALA A 604 40.83 14.60 19.86
C ALA A 604 40.52 14.45 18.36
N LEU A 605 39.62 13.55 17.98
CA LEU A 605 39.16 13.38 16.60
C LEU A 605 38.33 14.58 16.10
N LEU A 606 37.51 15.19 16.97
CA LEU A 606 36.68 16.35 16.62
C LEU A 606 37.50 17.65 16.52
N VAL A 607 38.61 17.77 17.26
CA VAL A 607 39.47 18.97 17.32
C VAL A 607 39.98 19.41 15.94
N GLN A 608 40.25 18.48 15.03
CA GLN A 608 40.69 18.80 13.68
C GLN A 608 39.65 19.61 12.87
N ALA A 609 38.37 19.51 13.22
CA ALA A 609 37.26 20.13 12.49
C ALA A 609 36.54 21.25 13.28
N CYS A 610 36.94 21.50 14.53
CA CYS A 610 36.36 22.50 15.43
C CYS A 610 36.68 23.96 15.05
N ASN A 611 35.87 24.92 15.53
CA ASN A 611 36.25 26.34 15.55
C ASN A 611 37.36 26.60 16.59
N SER A 612 38.05 27.74 16.49
CA SER A 612 39.21 28.05 17.35
C SER A 612 38.90 27.97 18.85
N LEU A 613 37.75 28.47 19.30
CA LEU A 613 37.36 28.41 20.72
C LEU A 613 37.13 26.98 21.22
N ALA A 614 36.53 26.11 20.42
CA ALA A 614 36.32 24.71 20.76
C ALA A 614 37.65 23.93 20.77
N LYS A 615 38.55 24.19 19.80
CA LYS A 615 39.90 23.63 19.81
C LYS A 615 40.63 23.97 21.11
N GLN A 616 40.54 25.24 21.55
CA GLN A 616 41.17 25.70 22.78
C GLN A 616 40.62 24.98 24.02
N ARG A 617 39.29 24.95 24.19
CA ARG A 617 38.64 24.28 25.34
C ARG A 617 38.98 22.79 25.41
N THR A 618 39.04 22.12 24.27
CA THR A 618 39.41 20.70 24.23
C THR A 618 40.88 20.50 24.59
N ALA A 619 41.79 21.31 24.06
CA ALA A 619 43.20 21.23 24.41
C ALA A 619 43.42 21.44 25.92
N THR A 620 42.74 22.42 26.52
CA THR A 620 42.76 22.65 27.97
C THR A 620 42.18 21.47 28.77
N ALA A 621 41.12 20.81 28.29
CA ALA A 621 40.57 19.63 28.95
C ALA A 621 41.53 18.42 28.91
N LEU A 622 42.20 18.21 27.76
CA LEU A 622 43.22 17.18 27.60
C LEU A 622 44.43 17.44 28.51
N GLU A 623 44.84 18.71 28.63
CA GLU A 623 45.87 19.16 29.56
C GLU A 623 45.51 18.79 31.02
N HIS A 624 44.30 19.13 31.48
CA HIS A 624 43.86 18.82 32.85
C HIS A 624 43.82 17.32 33.14
N LEU A 625 43.37 16.50 32.19
CA LEU A 625 43.35 15.04 32.31
C LEU A 625 44.75 14.44 32.41
N SER A 626 45.65 14.91 31.54
CA SER A 626 47.05 14.45 31.52
C SER A 626 47.79 14.88 32.80
N ARG A 627 47.58 16.11 33.27
CA ARG A 627 48.22 16.61 34.50
C ARG A 627 47.73 15.93 35.77
N SER A 628 46.42 15.62 35.84
CA SER A 628 45.86 14.83 36.94
C SER A 628 46.48 13.44 37.03
N THR A 629 46.93 12.90 35.89
CA THR A 629 47.66 11.63 35.81
C THR A 629 49.11 11.75 36.30
N SER A 630 49.82 12.80 35.88
CA SER A 630 51.20 13.09 36.30
C SER A 630 51.33 13.28 37.83
N SER A 631 50.36 13.96 38.45
CA SER A 631 50.31 14.17 39.91
C SER A 631 50.14 12.87 40.70
N LEU A 632 49.20 12.00 40.30
CA LEU A 632 48.97 10.70 40.93
C LEU A 632 50.14 9.73 40.76
N VAL A 633 50.81 9.78 39.60
CA VAL A 633 52.02 8.99 39.32
C VAL A 633 53.20 9.47 40.16
N SER A 634 53.33 10.78 40.40
CA SER A 634 54.35 11.35 41.27
C SER A 634 54.15 10.94 42.74
N GLU A 635 52.93 10.96 43.26
CA GLU A 635 52.61 10.47 44.62
C GLU A 635 52.82 8.95 44.77
N ALA A 636 52.42 8.16 43.77
CA ALA A 636 52.64 6.71 43.78
C ALA A 636 54.14 6.35 43.69
N SER A 637 54.92 7.10 42.91
CA SER A 637 56.38 6.94 42.82
C SER A 637 57.10 7.27 44.12
N ILE A 638 56.55 8.16 44.96
CA ILE A 638 57.08 8.46 46.30
C ILE A 638 56.77 7.34 47.28
N ARG A 639 55.57 6.72 47.21
CA ARG A 639 55.19 5.59 48.10
C ARG A 639 55.98 4.32 47.78
N VAL A 640 56.20 4.01 46.50
CA VAL A 640 56.99 2.82 46.09
C VAL A 640 58.46 2.95 46.52
N ARG A 641 59.01 4.16 46.59
CA ARG A 641 60.40 4.37 47.07
C ARG A 641 60.56 4.26 48.59
N HIS A 642 59.47 4.28 49.37
CA HIS A 642 59.53 4.21 50.84
C HIS A 642 59.38 2.79 51.41
N GLU A 643 59.00 1.79 50.61
CA GLU A 643 58.87 0.39 51.06
C GLU A 643 60.08 -0.50 50.75
N ASP A 644 61.02 -0.07 49.90
CA ASP A 644 62.23 -0.85 49.57
C ASP A 644 63.39 -0.72 50.58
N SER A 645 63.10 -0.23 51.79
CA SER A 645 64.07 -0.22 52.89
C SER A 645 63.48 -0.81 54.18
N ARG A 646 63.15 -2.11 54.17
CA ARG A 646 63.25 -3.01 55.35
C ARG A 646 63.11 -4.48 54.94
N SER A 647 64.18 -5.22 55.17
CA SER A 647 64.29 -6.67 54.96
C SER A 647 63.51 -7.49 55.99
N LEU A 648 62.91 -8.58 55.49
CA LEU A 648 62.80 -9.93 56.10
C LEU A 648 62.23 -10.05 57.53
N PHE A 649 61.05 -10.68 57.66
CA PHE A 649 60.86 -12.04 58.24
C PHE A 649 59.38 -12.32 58.60
N ASN A 650 58.89 -13.49 58.16
CA ASN A 650 57.92 -14.43 58.76
C ASN A 650 56.59 -13.96 59.39
N THR A 651 55.48 -14.48 58.85
CA THR A 651 54.58 -15.50 59.49
C THR A 651 53.40 -15.84 58.54
N ILE A 652 53.44 -17.00 57.88
CA ILE A 652 52.60 -18.21 58.11
C ILE A 652 51.08 -17.91 58.03
N ASN A 653 50.44 -18.16 56.88
CA ASN A 653 49.74 -19.40 56.48
C ASN A 653 48.70 -19.93 57.48
N LEU A 654 47.41 -19.79 57.14
CA LEU A 654 46.34 -20.71 57.58
C LEU A 654 45.39 -21.03 56.41
N PHE A 655 45.72 -22.17 55.75
CA PHE A 655 44.83 -23.20 55.18
C PHE A 655 44.13 -23.02 53.80
N PRO A 656 43.90 -24.14 53.06
CA PRO A 656 44.28 -24.30 51.65
C PRO A 656 43.15 -24.81 50.71
N ASN A 657 43.45 -24.80 49.40
CA ASN A 657 42.86 -25.56 48.28
C ASN A 657 41.32 -25.55 48.08
N MET A 658 40.79 -24.83 47.09
CA MET A 658 40.84 -25.04 45.63
C MET A 658 39.84 -26.09 45.10
N SER A 659 38.85 -25.61 44.34
CA SER A 659 38.69 -26.05 42.96
C SER A 659 38.50 -24.84 42.05
N TRP A 660 39.21 -24.90 40.94
CA TRP A 660 39.69 -23.81 40.11
C TRP A 660 38.99 -23.94 38.75
N CYS A 661 38.39 -22.86 38.24
CA CYS A 661 38.13 -22.72 36.80
C CYS A 661 37.74 -21.28 36.47
N CYS A 662 38.74 -20.43 36.29
CA CYS A 662 38.73 -19.31 35.35
C CYS A 662 40.19 -18.85 35.20
N SER A 663 40.74 -19.12 34.03
CA SER A 663 42.04 -18.64 33.56
C SER A 663 42.02 -17.12 33.49
N ALA A 664 42.42 -16.47 34.57
CA ALA A 664 42.94 -15.11 34.51
C ALA A 664 44.29 -15.20 33.80
N SER A 665 44.33 -14.76 32.54
CA SER A 665 45.58 -14.48 31.85
C SER A 665 46.41 -13.56 32.74
N ALA A 666 47.60 -14.02 33.13
CA ALA A 666 48.63 -13.18 33.71
C ALA A 666 49.02 -12.12 32.66
N GLU A 667 48.38 -10.95 32.71
CA GLU A 667 48.84 -9.79 31.97
C GLU A 667 50.16 -9.34 32.59
N ASN A 668 51.25 -9.63 31.88
CA ASN A 668 52.55 -9.01 32.11
C ASN A 668 52.34 -7.50 32.27
N LYS A 669 52.74 -6.95 33.42
CA LYS A 669 52.80 -5.50 33.69
C LYS A 669 53.79 -4.85 32.71
N ILE A 670 53.32 -4.47 31.53
CA ILE A 670 54.06 -3.62 30.60
C ILE A 670 53.89 -2.18 31.11
N SER A 671 54.98 -1.59 31.60
CA SER A 671 55.06 -0.17 31.94
C SER A 671 54.69 0.69 30.72
N CYS A 672 54.00 1.81 30.94
CA CYS A 672 53.77 2.75 29.85
C CYS A 672 55.14 3.36 29.46
N PRO A 673 55.53 3.34 28.17
CA PRO A 673 56.82 3.90 27.74
C PRO A 673 56.95 5.40 28.04
N VAL A 674 55.83 6.09 28.27
CA VAL A 674 55.76 7.55 28.49
C VAL A 674 55.65 7.94 29.97
N HIS A 675 55.13 7.08 30.86
CA HIS A 675 54.95 7.42 32.28
C HIS A 675 55.61 6.43 33.25
N GLY A 676 56.34 5.42 32.76
CA GLY A 676 57.19 4.51 33.56
C GLY A 676 56.42 3.47 34.40
N ILE A 677 55.19 3.80 34.82
CA ILE A 677 54.24 2.92 35.49
C ILE A 677 53.18 2.45 34.47
N ALA A 678 52.56 1.30 34.71
CA ALA A 678 51.44 0.84 33.88
C ALA A 678 50.32 1.91 33.87
N CYS A 679 50.20 2.66 32.76
CA CYS A 679 49.03 3.48 32.54
C CYS A 679 47.84 2.55 32.36
N SER A 680 47.01 2.43 33.40
CA SER A 680 45.82 1.59 33.36
C SER A 680 44.67 2.38 32.76
N GLN A 681 43.82 1.69 31.99
CA GLN A 681 42.54 2.22 31.51
C GLN A 681 41.60 2.67 32.64
N ARG A 682 41.99 2.48 33.92
CA ARG A 682 41.16 2.73 35.10
C ARG A 682 41.56 3.96 35.93
N HIS A 683 42.81 4.43 35.89
CA HIS A 683 43.26 5.46 36.85
C HIS A 683 44.23 6.51 36.28
N THR A 684 44.74 6.37 35.05
CA THR A 684 45.76 7.26 34.47
C THR A 684 45.55 7.49 32.96
N PHE A 685 45.40 8.75 32.53
CA PHE A 685 45.21 9.17 31.15
C PHE A 685 46.55 9.49 30.46
N CYS A 686 46.77 8.96 29.26
CA CYS A 686 48.01 9.17 28.50
C CYS A 686 47.69 9.67 27.08
N LEU A 687 48.20 10.86 26.73
CA LEU A 687 47.97 11.47 25.40
C LEU A 687 48.48 10.60 24.25
N VAL A 688 49.57 9.85 24.46
CA VAL A 688 50.12 8.93 23.44
C VAL A 688 49.21 7.72 23.24
N LYS A 689 48.70 7.11 24.31
CA LYS A 689 47.74 5.98 24.18
C LYS A 689 46.39 6.42 23.61
N ALA A 690 45.99 7.66 23.84
CA ALA A 690 44.75 8.25 23.30
C ALA A 690 44.90 8.82 21.87
N ASP A 691 46.06 8.61 21.22
CA ASP A 691 46.40 9.14 19.89
C ASP A 691 46.17 10.66 19.74
N ALA A 692 46.33 11.40 20.84
CA ALA A 692 46.02 12.83 20.92
C ALA A 692 47.20 13.73 20.50
N VAL A 693 48.43 13.18 20.44
CA VAL A 693 49.65 13.96 20.14
C VAL A 693 49.60 14.57 18.75
N LYS A 694 49.31 13.78 17.71
CA LYS A 694 49.26 14.26 16.33
C LYS A 694 48.14 15.29 16.10
N PRO A 695 46.89 15.09 16.56
CA PRO A 695 45.86 16.13 16.51
C PRO A 695 46.25 17.43 17.22
N LEU A 696 46.88 17.36 18.40
CA LEU A 696 47.34 18.54 19.14
C LEU A 696 48.48 19.29 18.43
N LEU A 697 49.35 18.57 17.72
CA LEU A 697 50.41 19.19 16.92
C LEU A 697 49.84 19.90 15.68
N GLN A 698 48.82 19.32 15.04
CA GLN A 698 48.16 19.94 13.89
C GLN A 698 47.40 21.22 14.26
N THR A 699 46.89 21.35 15.50
CA THR A 699 46.25 22.61 15.95
C THR A 699 47.22 23.75 16.21
N LEU A 700 48.53 23.48 16.26
CA LEU A 700 49.56 24.51 16.42
C LEU A 700 49.68 25.45 15.21
N SER A 701 49.12 25.08 14.06
CA SER A 701 49.01 25.99 12.90
C SER A 701 48.12 27.22 13.18
N ASP A 702 47.26 27.14 14.21
CA ASP A 702 46.31 28.18 14.62
C ASP A 702 46.99 29.16 15.61
N THR A 703 48.02 29.87 15.14
CA THR A 703 49.02 30.55 15.99
C THR A 703 48.49 31.74 16.81
N ASN A 704 47.32 32.29 16.44
CA ASN A 704 46.78 33.54 17.02
C ASN A 704 45.56 33.36 17.92
N SER A 705 45.04 32.14 18.09
CA SER A 705 43.70 31.92 18.66
C SER A 705 43.68 31.36 20.08
N GLY A 706 44.80 31.41 20.81
CA GLY A 706 44.96 30.79 22.15
C GLY A 706 44.97 29.26 22.14
N VAL A 707 44.60 28.65 21.01
CA VAL A 707 44.62 27.21 20.73
C VAL A 707 46.04 26.65 20.79
N ALA A 708 46.99 27.34 20.14
CA ALA A 708 48.39 26.93 20.13
C ALA A 708 48.96 26.86 21.55
N GLU A 709 48.65 27.85 22.40
CA GLU A 709 49.08 27.86 23.80
C GLU A 709 48.50 26.67 24.59
N ALA A 710 47.20 26.44 24.53
CA ALA A 710 46.56 25.32 25.23
C ALA A 710 47.06 23.95 24.72
N SER A 711 47.29 23.83 23.42
CA SER A 711 47.82 22.59 22.81
C SER A 711 49.25 22.32 23.24
N LEU A 712 50.11 23.36 23.32
CA LEU A 712 51.47 23.25 23.83
C LEU A 712 51.50 22.87 25.32
N LYS A 713 50.65 23.48 26.16
CA LYS A 713 50.53 23.11 27.57
C LYS A 713 50.08 21.66 27.76
N ALA A 714 49.18 21.16 26.92
CA ALA A 714 48.78 19.76 26.93
C ALA A 714 49.97 18.85 26.58
N LEU A 715 50.72 19.16 25.52
CA LEU A 715 51.92 18.40 25.12
C LEU A 715 53.02 18.44 26.18
N GLU A 716 53.17 19.57 26.90
CA GLU A 716 54.16 19.73 27.96
C GLU A 716 53.98 18.72 29.10
N THR A 717 52.74 18.32 29.38
CA THR A 717 52.45 17.30 30.42
C THR A 717 53.15 15.95 30.16
N LEU A 718 53.51 15.64 28.91
CA LEU A 718 54.26 14.42 28.55
C LEU A 718 55.74 14.50 28.94
N LEU A 719 56.23 15.71 29.22
CA LEU A 719 57.65 16.02 29.44
C LEU A 719 57.92 16.49 30.88
N GLU A 720 57.02 16.15 31.81
CA GLU A 720 57.16 16.45 33.25
C GLU A 720 58.03 15.41 33.98
N ASP A 721 58.00 14.13 33.57
CA ASP A 721 58.78 13.06 34.21
C ASP A 721 60.15 12.86 33.55
N HIS A 722 61.21 13.01 34.35
CA HIS A 722 62.61 12.86 33.91
C HIS A 722 62.98 11.43 33.48
N SER A 723 62.25 10.41 33.92
CA SER A 723 62.56 9.01 33.63
C SER A 723 62.12 8.54 32.25
N THR A 724 61.17 9.23 31.61
CA THR A 724 60.53 8.82 30.34
C THR A 724 60.69 9.85 29.21
N LEU A 725 61.47 10.90 29.46
CA LEU A 725 61.66 12.05 28.57
C LEU A 725 62.15 11.67 27.16
N SER A 726 62.97 10.62 27.01
CA SER A 726 63.43 10.14 25.70
C SER A 726 62.32 9.51 24.84
N HIS A 727 61.39 8.77 25.46
CA HIS A 727 60.28 8.13 24.75
C HIS A 727 59.17 9.15 24.41
N ALA A 728 58.90 10.09 25.32
CA ALA A 728 57.94 11.17 25.11
C ALA A 728 58.38 12.12 23.98
N THR A 729 59.67 12.49 23.95
CA THR A 729 60.23 13.32 22.88
C THR A 729 60.26 12.60 21.53
N ALA A 730 60.58 11.30 21.50
CA ALA A 730 60.50 10.48 20.29
C ALA A 730 59.08 10.47 19.69
N ALA A 731 58.04 10.27 20.51
CA ALA A 731 56.65 10.26 20.03
C ALA A 731 56.20 11.61 19.40
N ILE A 732 56.68 12.74 19.94
CA ILE A 732 56.43 14.07 19.38
C ILE A 732 57.16 14.24 18.04
N VAL A 733 58.43 13.81 17.96
CA VAL A 733 59.25 13.90 16.74
C VAL A 733 58.67 13.04 15.62
N GLU A 734 58.29 11.79 15.91
CA GLU A 734 57.65 10.86 14.95
C GLU A 734 56.33 11.41 14.42
N SER A 735 55.62 12.21 15.21
CA SER A 735 54.36 12.87 14.83
C SER A 735 54.56 14.19 14.05
N GLN A 736 55.76 14.46 13.52
CA GLN A 736 56.15 15.71 12.84
C GLN A 736 56.07 16.96 13.75
N GLY A 737 56.22 16.79 15.06
CA GLY A 737 56.02 17.86 16.03
C GLY A 737 57.07 18.98 15.95
N VAL A 738 58.29 18.69 15.48
CA VAL A 738 59.37 19.68 15.36
C VAL A 738 58.95 20.82 14.43
N GLU A 739 58.43 20.54 13.23
CA GLU A 739 58.00 21.57 12.28
C GLU A 739 56.81 22.38 12.83
N ALA A 740 55.87 21.73 13.50
CA ALA A 740 54.71 22.40 14.11
C ALA A 740 55.12 23.36 15.24
N ILE A 741 56.09 22.97 16.08
CA ILE A 741 56.62 23.81 17.15
C ILE A 741 57.41 24.99 16.57
N LEU A 742 58.21 24.78 15.51
CA LEU A 742 58.94 25.84 14.83
C LEU A 742 58.00 26.89 14.21
N LEU A 743 56.85 26.47 13.66
CA LEU A 743 55.83 27.40 13.15
C LEU A 743 55.28 28.32 14.25
N VAL A 744 55.08 27.81 15.47
CA VAL A 744 54.63 28.62 16.62
C VAL A 744 55.73 29.58 17.08
N LEU A 745 56.99 29.14 17.08
CA LEU A 745 58.13 30.01 17.41
C LEU A 745 58.25 31.18 16.44
N GLU A 746 57.97 30.96 15.15
CA GLU A 746 58.02 31.98 14.11
C GLU A 746 56.82 32.96 14.20
N LYS A 747 55.59 32.44 14.30
CA LYS A 747 54.34 33.21 14.07
C LYS A 747 53.36 33.26 15.25
N GLY A 748 53.72 32.71 16.42
CA GLY A 748 52.86 32.63 17.61
C GLY A 748 52.86 33.87 18.51
N THR A 749 51.96 33.89 19.49
CA THR A 749 51.95 34.90 20.56
C THR A 749 53.15 34.72 21.50
N LEU A 750 53.57 35.77 22.21
CA LEU A 750 54.72 35.71 23.13
C LEU A 750 54.60 34.59 24.19
N SER A 751 53.38 34.37 24.70
CA SER A 751 53.06 33.27 25.62
C SER A 751 53.29 31.91 24.98
N ALA A 752 52.74 31.69 23.78
CA ALA A 752 52.91 30.45 23.04
C ALA A 752 54.38 30.20 22.63
N LYS A 753 55.11 31.24 22.20
CA LYS A 753 56.55 31.17 21.88
C LYS A 753 57.38 30.71 23.08
N THR A 754 57.05 31.18 24.28
CA THR A 754 57.77 30.79 25.50
C THR A 754 57.62 29.29 25.80
N ILE A 755 56.39 28.77 25.73
CA ILE A 755 56.10 27.35 25.98
C ILE A 755 56.67 26.48 24.87
N ALA A 756 56.55 26.91 23.61
CA ALA A 756 57.14 26.24 22.45
C ALA A 756 58.66 26.12 22.56
N LEU A 757 59.32 27.16 23.07
CA LEU A 757 60.77 27.17 23.28
C LEU A 757 61.18 26.20 24.38
N ASP A 758 60.43 26.13 25.48
CA ASP A 758 60.66 25.18 26.56
C ASP A 758 60.48 23.72 26.09
N LEU A 759 59.46 23.46 25.25
CA LEU A 759 59.24 22.16 24.63
C LEU A 759 60.38 21.78 23.67
N PHE A 760 60.76 22.72 22.80
CA PHE A 760 61.82 22.52 21.81
C PHE A 760 63.17 22.25 22.49
N HIS A 761 63.47 22.99 23.57
CA HIS A 761 64.67 22.78 24.38
C HIS A 761 64.75 21.35 24.94
N LYS A 762 63.64 20.84 25.50
CA LYS A 762 63.58 19.45 25.99
C LYS A 762 63.75 18.42 24.87
N ILE A 763 63.17 18.66 23.69
CA ILE A 763 63.30 17.78 22.51
C ILE A 763 64.76 17.71 22.04
N VAL A 764 65.44 18.85 21.88
CA VAL A 764 66.85 18.93 21.46
C VAL A 764 67.76 18.14 22.41
N ASN A 765 67.48 18.13 23.71
CA ASN A 765 68.31 17.46 24.70
C ASN A 765 68.14 15.93 24.72
N HIS A 766 67.01 15.40 24.25
CA HIS A 766 66.65 14.00 24.45
C HIS A 766 66.30 13.23 23.17
N SER A 767 66.29 13.88 22.01
CA SER A 767 65.98 13.24 20.72
C SER A 767 66.81 13.81 19.57
N ARG A 768 67.11 12.97 18.57
CA ARG A 768 67.90 13.38 17.39
C ARG A 768 67.00 14.09 16.39
N ILE A 769 67.28 15.37 16.14
CA ILE A 769 66.58 16.17 15.12
C ILE A 769 67.26 15.98 13.77
N SER A 770 66.49 15.91 12.69
CA SER A 770 67.02 15.79 11.33
C SER A 770 67.82 17.03 10.92
N GLY A 771 68.87 16.86 10.11
CA GLY A 771 69.75 17.96 9.66
C GLY A 771 69.03 19.18 9.06
N PRO A 772 68.01 19.02 8.19
CA PRO A 772 67.26 20.16 7.62
C PRO A 772 66.46 20.94 8.67
N SER A 773 65.74 20.24 9.57
CA SER A 773 64.96 20.88 10.63
C SER A 773 65.87 21.55 11.67
N PHE A 774 67.07 20.99 11.90
CA PHE A 774 68.09 21.60 12.76
C PHE A 774 68.55 22.97 12.22
N GLN A 775 68.93 23.05 10.93
CA GLN A 775 69.33 24.31 10.30
C GLN A 775 68.21 25.36 10.31
N ARG A 776 66.97 24.95 9.99
CA ARG A 776 65.80 25.83 10.06
C ARG A 776 65.57 26.36 11.47
N SER A 777 65.70 25.51 12.47
CA SER A 777 65.51 25.89 13.87
C SER A 777 66.58 26.88 14.36
N GLU A 778 67.83 26.74 13.94
CA GLU A 778 68.89 27.70 14.25
C GLU A 778 68.59 29.09 13.66
N GLY A 779 68.13 29.15 12.41
CA GLY A 779 67.72 30.40 11.77
C GLY A 779 66.59 31.13 12.50
N ILE A 780 65.53 30.40 12.88
CA ILE A 780 64.38 30.95 13.61
C ILE A 780 64.81 31.43 15.02
N LEU A 781 65.63 30.67 15.73
CA LEU A 781 66.11 31.05 17.06
C LEU A 781 67.00 32.31 17.01
N ILE A 782 67.84 32.46 15.98
CA ILE A 782 68.63 33.70 15.80
C ILE A 782 67.70 34.91 15.61
N GLN A 783 66.62 34.78 14.84
CA GLN A 783 65.64 35.86 14.67
C GLN A 783 64.95 36.21 16.00
N LEU A 784 64.66 35.23 16.85
CA LEU A 784 64.03 35.43 18.16
C LEU A 784 64.95 36.05 19.22
N LEU A 785 66.26 36.16 18.97
CA LEU A 785 67.17 36.89 19.87
C LEU A 785 66.79 38.37 19.98
N HIS A 786 66.07 38.93 19.00
CA HIS A 786 65.61 40.31 19.08
C HIS A 786 64.47 40.52 20.09
N GLU A 787 63.74 39.47 20.51
CA GLU A 787 62.67 39.56 21.50
C GLU A 787 63.21 39.56 22.95
N ASP A 788 63.20 40.72 23.62
CA ASP A 788 63.77 40.91 24.98
C ASP A 788 63.26 39.89 26.01
N ALA A 789 61.98 39.50 25.94
CA ALA A 789 61.33 38.65 26.93
C ALA A 789 61.82 37.18 26.90
N ILE A 790 62.20 36.64 25.73
CA ILE A 790 62.65 35.25 25.57
C ILE A 790 64.15 35.13 25.21
N ARG A 791 64.83 36.24 24.90
CA ARG A 791 66.24 36.31 24.48
C ARG A 791 67.19 35.44 25.31
N LYS A 792 67.07 35.48 26.65
CA LYS A 792 67.96 34.71 27.55
C LYS A 792 67.79 33.20 27.37
N LYS A 793 66.56 32.71 27.20
CA LYS A 793 66.28 31.30 26.95
C LYS A 793 66.70 30.88 25.55
N VAL A 794 66.43 31.72 24.54
CA VAL A 794 66.83 31.48 23.14
C VAL A 794 68.35 31.31 23.03
N ALA A 795 69.12 32.20 23.69
CA ALA A 795 70.57 32.10 23.74
C ALA A 795 71.07 30.81 24.42
N LEU A 796 70.37 30.33 25.45
CA LEU A 796 70.69 29.07 26.13
C LEU A 796 70.48 27.87 25.19
N VAL A 797 69.35 27.82 24.49
CA VAL A 797 69.03 26.73 23.55
C VAL A 797 70.02 26.72 22.38
N LEU A 798 70.32 27.88 21.78
CA LEU A 798 71.33 28.00 20.72
C LEU A 798 72.72 27.54 21.15
N LYS A 799 73.14 27.89 22.39
CA LYS A 799 74.42 27.44 22.94
C LYS A 799 74.48 25.91 23.04
N GLN A 800 73.39 25.27 23.46
CA GLN A 800 73.35 23.82 23.60
C GLN A 800 73.22 23.09 22.27
N MET A 801 72.49 23.64 21.30
CA MET A 801 72.47 23.10 19.93
C MET A 801 73.87 23.05 19.31
N LYS A 802 74.69 24.08 19.56
CA LYS A 802 76.10 24.10 19.10
C LYS A 802 76.97 23.03 19.80
N GLN A 803 76.75 22.79 21.09
CA GLN A 803 77.43 21.71 21.84
C GLN A 803 77.04 20.31 21.35
N VAL A 804 75.78 20.11 20.94
CA VAL A 804 75.29 18.82 20.40
C VAL A 804 75.82 18.59 18.97
N ALA A 805 75.98 19.64 18.16
CA ALA A 805 76.65 19.57 16.87
C ALA A 805 78.13 19.18 17.00
N GLU A 806 78.82 19.64 18.06
CA GLU A 806 80.21 19.27 18.34
C GLU A 806 80.38 17.82 18.85
N ALA A 807 79.36 17.26 19.52
CA ALA A 807 79.38 15.87 20.02
C ALA A 807 79.10 14.78 18.97
N SER A 808 78.74 15.15 17.74
CA SER A 808 78.30 14.21 16.67
C SER A 808 79.29 14.05 15.50
N VAL A 809 80.52 14.57 15.61
CA VAL A 809 81.54 14.49 14.55
C VAL A 809 82.47 13.29 14.73
N ILE A 810 82.38 12.30 13.83
CA ILE A 810 83.45 11.32 13.52
C ILE A 810 83.89 11.59 12.06
N PRO A 811 85.20 11.57 11.74
CA PRO A 811 85.73 12.19 10.51
C PRO A 811 85.73 11.25 9.29
N LEU A 812 85.54 11.83 8.11
CA LEU A 812 86.01 11.27 6.83
C LEU A 812 86.85 12.34 6.09
N PRO A 813 87.91 11.94 5.35
CA PRO A 813 89.04 12.84 5.08
C PRO A 813 89.01 13.52 3.70
N CYS A 814 89.56 14.74 3.71
CA CYS A 814 90.45 15.38 2.72
C CYS A 814 89.98 15.63 1.25
N ASN A 815 89.48 16.86 1.04
CA ASN A 815 89.90 17.95 0.11
C ASN A 815 90.45 17.72 -1.35
N PRO A 816 90.34 18.78 -2.22
CA PRO A 816 90.28 18.78 -3.71
C PRO A 816 91.64 19.11 -4.40
N PRO A 817 91.71 19.50 -5.71
CA PRO A 817 91.72 20.95 -6.01
C PRO A 817 91.19 21.43 -7.39
N TRP A 818 91.10 22.75 -7.45
CA TRP A 818 90.51 23.75 -8.37
C TRP A 818 91.16 23.87 -9.77
N VAL A 819 90.44 24.44 -10.76
CA VAL A 819 91.01 25.41 -11.74
C VAL A 819 89.93 26.40 -12.25
N LEU A 820 90.28 27.70 -12.16
CA LEU A 820 89.67 28.90 -12.76
C LEU A 820 89.67 28.88 -14.31
N VAL A 821 88.77 29.62 -14.96
CA VAL A 821 89.10 30.76 -15.86
C VAL A 821 87.82 31.42 -16.40
N THR A 822 87.93 32.74 -16.48
CA THR A 822 86.96 33.80 -16.72
C THR A 822 86.90 34.28 -18.18
N ILE A 823 85.76 34.87 -18.55
CA ILE A 823 85.50 35.94 -19.55
C ILE A 823 85.05 35.55 -21.00
N THR A 824 84.00 36.29 -21.37
CA THR A 824 83.03 36.36 -22.50
C THR A 824 83.62 36.96 -23.80
N PRO A 825 82.89 37.30 -24.92
CA PRO A 825 81.42 37.34 -25.19
C PRO A 825 80.96 36.90 -26.62
N GLN A 826 79.67 37.16 -26.92
CA GLN A 826 78.89 37.08 -28.17
C GLN A 826 78.06 35.79 -28.33
N ALA A 827 76.76 35.80 -28.02
CA ALA A 827 75.61 36.41 -28.71
C ALA A 827 74.88 35.35 -29.55
N GLU A 828 73.75 34.87 -29.03
CA GLU A 828 72.42 34.90 -29.67
C GLU A 828 71.45 33.97 -28.93
N ASP A 829 70.37 34.60 -28.47
CA ASP A 829 69.01 34.09 -28.37
C ASP A 829 68.61 33.00 -27.36
N THR A 830 68.24 33.56 -26.19
CA THR A 830 66.95 33.38 -25.49
C THR A 830 66.71 32.09 -24.70
N CYS A 831 67.15 32.16 -23.44
CA CYS A 831 66.47 31.78 -22.20
C CYS A 831 65.46 30.62 -22.19
N GLN A 832 66.05 29.49 -21.81
CA GLN A 832 65.64 28.48 -20.82
C GLN A 832 64.87 28.94 -19.53
N PRO A 833 64.48 27.99 -18.63
CA PRO A 833 63.18 27.93 -17.96
C PRO A 833 63.29 27.83 -16.41
N MET A 834 62.27 27.24 -15.78
CA MET A 834 62.18 26.68 -14.41
C MET A 834 61.85 27.59 -13.22
N VAL A 835 60.65 27.30 -12.67
CA VAL A 835 60.30 27.06 -11.25
C VAL A 835 60.68 28.12 -10.21
N LEU A 836 59.66 28.68 -9.53
CA LEU A 836 59.68 28.94 -8.07
C LEU A 836 58.25 29.19 -7.55
N GLN A 837 57.91 28.52 -6.44
CA GLN A 837 56.81 28.85 -5.52
C GLN A 837 57.27 30.00 -4.59
N THR A 838 56.37 30.94 -4.28
CA THR A 838 56.12 31.63 -2.98
C THR A 838 55.16 32.80 -3.25
N GLN A 839 53.94 32.80 -2.71
CA GLN A 839 53.50 33.48 -1.47
C GLN A 839 53.34 35.02 -1.56
N ASP A 840 52.22 35.45 -0.97
CA ASP A 840 51.82 36.80 -0.53
C ASP A 840 51.26 37.80 -1.55
N PHE A 841 49.94 38.04 -1.45
CA PHE A 841 49.42 39.35 -1.01
C PHE A 841 47.93 39.22 -0.63
N ALA A 842 47.65 39.40 0.66
CA ALA A 842 46.34 39.76 1.16
C ALA A 842 46.41 41.22 1.61
N VAL A 843 45.89 42.17 0.83
CA VAL A 843 45.39 43.47 1.32
C VAL A 843 44.40 44.02 0.28
N LEU A 844 43.11 44.05 0.61
CA LEU A 844 42.21 45.21 0.52
C LEU A 844 40.76 44.73 0.72
N TYR A 845 40.32 44.82 1.97
CA TYR A 845 38.91 44.94 2.31
C TYR A 845 38.49 46.41 2.07
N GLN A 846 37.25 46.61 1.62
CA GLN A 846 36.50 47.87 1.51
C GLN A 846 36.85 48.81 0.35
N GLN A 847 36.00 48.80 -0.69
CA GLN A 847 35.28 50.02 -1.11
C GLN A 847 33.99 49.65 -1.85
N GLU A 848 32.91 50.28 -1.43
CA GLU A 848 31.56 50.16 -1.94
C GLU A 848 31.43 50.74 -3.36
N SER A 849 30.35 50.35 -4.04
CA SER A 849 29.53 51.23 -4.91
C SER A 849 30.27 52.15 -5.90
N ASN A 850 30.45 51.69 -7.14
CA ASN A 850 30.21 52.43 -8.39
C ASN A 850 31.05 51.83 -9.52
N CYS A 851 30.41 51.23 -10.52
CA CYS A 851 30.81 51.33 -11.93
C CYS A 851 29.74 50.66 -12.81
N HIS A 852 28.73 51.44 -13.17
CA HIS A 852 27.69 51.09 -14.14
C HIS A 852 28.08 51.47 -15.59
N SER A 853 29.38 51.59 -15.89
CA SER A 853 29.82 52.13 -17.18
C SER A 853 31.23 51.68 -17.56
N HIS A 854 31.39 50.41 -17.95
CA HIS A 854 32.48 49.99 -18.85
C HIS A 854 32.14 48.65 -19.54
N VAL A 855 30.93 48.56 -20.10
CA VAL A 855 30.56 47.54 -21.08
C VAL A 855 30.57 48.19 -22.46
N THR A 856 31.74 48.28 -23.09
CA THR A 856 31.87 48.34 -24.56
C THR A 856 33.35 48.31 -24.92
N ARG A 857 33.74 47.34 -25.78
CA ARG A 857 35.09 47.03 -26.31
C ARG A 857 35.96 46.10 -25.48
N ILE A 858 35.69 44.80 -25.61
CA ILE A 858 36.77 43.81 -25.75
C ILE A 858 36.45 42.99 -26.99
N ARG A 859 37.38 42.99 -27.96
CA ARG A 859 37.28 42.24 -29.21
C ARG A 859 37.54 40.75 -28.93
N SER A 860 36.78 39.94 -29.67
CA SER A 860 36.92 38.51 -29.90
C SER A 860 38.37 38.01 -29.92
N HIS A 861 38.59 36.86 -29.27
CA HIS A 861 39.82 36.03 -29.18
C HIS A 861 40.51 36.04 -27.82
N ASP A 862 39.81 35.56 -26.77
CA ASP A 862 40.48 34.92 -25.63
C ASP A 862 39.49 33.97 -24.92
N SER A 863 39.63 32.66 -25.14
CA SER A 863 38.79 31.65 -24.47
C SER A 863 39.11 31.52 -22.97
N SER A 864 40.23 32.11 -22.53
CA SER A 864 40.67 32.16 -21.13
C SER A 864 39.83 33.13 -20.28
N TYR A 865 39.33 34.22 -20.87
CA TYR A 865 38.54 35.23 -20.14
C TYR A 865 37.10 34.78 -19.88
N LEU A 866 36.53 33.95 -20.76
CA LEU A 866 35.22 33.30 -20.56
C LEU A 866 35.30 32.21 -19.47
N GLN A 867 36.40 31.47 -19.37
CA GLN A 867 36.62 30.50 -18.30
C GLN A 867 36.76 31.15 -16.91
N GLN A 868 37.26 32.39 -16.85
CA GLN A 868 37.50 33.08 -15.57
C GLN A 868 36.26 33.77 -14.99
N LYS A 869 35.21 33.98 -15.81
CA LYS A 869 33.95 34.62 -15.40
C LYS A 869 32.71 33.73 -15.51
N CYS A 870 32.84 32.50 -16.01
CA CYS A 870 31.83 31.47 -15.83
C CYS A 870 31.74 31.10 -14.34
N ILE A 871 30.89 31.85 -13.64
CA ILE A 871 30.09 31.48 -12.46
C ILE A 871 30.56 30.15 -11.87
N THR A 872 31.58 30.22 -11.00
CA THR A 872 32.02 29.07 -10.24
C THR A 872 30.82 28.48 -9.52
N SER A 873 30.73 27.15 -9.44
CA SER A 873 29.68 26.41 -8.72
C SER A 873 29.39 26.92 -7.30
N GLN A 874 30.30 27.69 -6.71
CA GLN A 874 30.11 28.46 -5.47
C GLN A 874 29.06 29.58 -5.56
N THR A 875 28.96 30.34 -6.65
CA THR A 875 28.03 31.49 -6.75
C THR A 875 26.56 31.08 -6.91
N LEU A 876 26.29 29.87 -7.41
CA LEU A 876 24.93 29.29 -7.49
C LEU A 876 24.61 28.34 -6.31
N SER A 877 25.52 28.17 -5.35
CA SER A 877 25.29 27.37 -4.14
C SER A 877 24.51 28.12 -3.06
N ASP A 878 24.45 29.46 -3.13
CA ASP A 878 23.59 30.29 -2.29
C ASP A 878 22.21 30.45 -2.95
N THR A 879 21.25 29.61 -2.55
CA THR A 879 19.87 29.61 -3.06
C THR A 879 19.01 30.78 -2.55
N ASN A 880 19.62 31.84 -2.00
CA ASN A 880 18.90 33.07 -1.61
C ASN A 880 18.57 33.89 -2.86
N SER A 881 17.29 34.27 -2.98
CA SER A 881 16.58 34.54 -4.25
C SER A 881 17.12 35.65 -5.15
N GLY A 882 18.00 36.54 -4.68
CA GLY A 882 18.50 37.67 -5.49
C GLY A 882 19.77 37.38 -6.31
N VAL A 883 20.71 36.59 -5.77
CA VAL A 883 22.05 36.43 -6.38
C VAL A 883 22.04 35.41 -7.50
N ALA A 884 21.32 34.29 -7.32
CA ALA A 884 21.14 33.28 -8.35
C ALA A 884 20.36 33.84 -9.56
N GLU A 885 19.35 34.68 -9.31
CA GLU A 885 18.55 35.30 -10.38
C GLU A 885 19.37 36.29 -11.21
N ALA A 886 20.15 37.16 -10.57
CA ALA A 886 21.04 38.10 -11.25
C ALA A 886 22.12 37.37 -12.08
N SER A 887 22.65 36.27 -11.54
CA SER A 887 23.63 35.41 -12.19
C SER A 887 23.07 34.71 -13.43
N LEU A 888 21.84 34.20 -13.35
CA LEU A 888 21.15 33.58 -14.48
C LEU A 888 20.77 34.59 -15.55
N LYS A 889 20.32 35.80 -15.19
CA LYS A 889 20.04 36.89 -16.13
C LYS A 889 21.28 37.36 -16.88
N ALA A 890 22.44 37.39 -16.21
CA ALA A 890 23.72 37.70 -16.86
C ALA A 890 24.14 36.62 -17.87
N LEU A 891 23.90 35.34 -17.56
CA LEU A 891 24.10 34.25 -18.52
C LEU A 891 23.11 34.33 -19.68
N GLU A 892 21.86 34.71 -19.43
CA GLU A 892 20.85 34.85 -20.47
C GLU A 892 21.20 35.96 -21.47
N THR A 893 21.69 37.11 -21.00
CA THR A 893 22.17 38.21 -21.85
C THR A 893 23.40 37.84 -22.67
N LEU A 894 24.31 37.01 -22.12
CA LEU A 894 25.43 36.45 -22.89
C LEU A 894 24.97 35.51 -24.01
N LEU A 895 23.84 34.83 -23.83
CA LEU A 895 23.24 33.92 -24.81
C LEU A 895 22.24 34.62 -25.76
N GLU A 896 22.13 35.96 -25.76
CA GLU A 896 21.35 36.72 -26.73
C GLU A 896 22.15 37.09 -27.99
N ASP A 897 23.48 37.06 -27.93
CA ASP A 897 24.33 37.29 -29.10
C ASP A 897 24.44 36.02 -29.96
N HIS A 898 23.64 35.99 -31.04
CA HIS A 898 23.57 34.87 -31.99
C HIS A 898 24.93 34.47 -32.60
N SER A 899 25.93 35.36 -32.60
CA SER A 899 27.26 35.08 -33.17
C SER A 899 28.14 34.20 -32.28
N THR A 900 27.85 34.11 -30.98
CA THR A 900 28.65 33.36 -29.98
C THR A 900 27.89 32.24 -29.26
N LEU A 901 26.59 32.09 -29.56
CA LEU A 901 25.65 31.18 -28.88
C LEU A 901 26.13 29.71 -28.84
N SER A 902 26.68 29.17 -29.92
CA SER A 902 27.19 27.79 -29.95
C SER A 902 28.43 27.59 -29.09
N HIS A 903 29.37 28.53 -29.12
CA HIS A 903 30.58 28.49 -28.29
C HIS A 903 30.28 28.72 -26.81
N ALA A 904 29.35 29.63 -26.49
CA ALA A 904 28.92 29.89 -25.13
C ALA A 904 28.17 28.69 -24.52
N THR A 905 27.25 28.07 -25.28
CA THR A 905 26.54 26.86 -24.79
C THR A 905 27.48 25.67 -24.61
N ALA A 906 28.46 25.47 -25.50
CA ALA A 906 29.47 24.43 -25.34
C ALA A 906 30.35 24.66 -24.09
N ALA A 907 30.79 25.90 -23.85
CA ALA A 907 31.56 26.25 -22.65
C ALA A 907 30.77 26.03 -21.35
N ILE A 908 29.45 26.27 -21.34
CA ILE A 908 28.57 26.00 -20.19
C ILE A 908 28.45 24.49 -19.94
N VAL A 909 28.37 23.67 -20.99
CA VAL A 909 28.35 22.20 -20.86
C VAL A 909 29.68 21.66 -20.32
N GLU A 910 30.82 22.22 -20.74
CA GLU A 910 32.15 21.79 -20.28
C GLU A 910 32.51 22.24 -18.85
N SER A 911 31.92 23.33 -18.34
CA SER A 911 32.30 23.98 -17.07
C SER A 911 31.43 23.61 -15.86
N GLN A 912 30.75 22.46 -15.86
CA GLN A 912 29.73 22.09 -14.85
C GLN A 912 28.55 23.09 -14.75
N GLY A 913 28.42 24.04 -15.67
CA GLY A 913 27.35 25.04 -15.66
C GLY A 913 25.96 24.42 -15.77
N VAL A 914 25.83 23.29 -16.48
CA VAL A 914 24.61 22.47 -16.52
C VAL A 914 24.19 22.01 -15.12
N GLU A 915 25.12 21.52 -14.28
CA GLU A 915 24.79 21.07 -12.92
C GLU A 915 24.32 22.23 -12.02
N ALA A 916 24.88 23.42 -12.22
CA ALA A 916 24.46 24.60 -11.48
C ALA A 916 23.05 25.06 -11.88
N ILE A 917 22.70 24.99 -13.18
CA ILE A 917 21.34 25.25 -13.68
C ILE A 917 20.35 24.20 -13.12
N LEU A 918 20.73 22.91 -13.10
CA LEU A 918 19.91 21.85 -12.53
C LEU A 918 19.66 22.03 -11.02
N LEU A 919 20.65 22.51 -10.27
CA LEU A 919 20.49 22.85 -8.85
C LEU A 919 19.49 23.99 -8.63
N VAL A 920 19.46 25.01 -9.50
CA VAL A 920 18.45 26.07 -9.44
C VAL A 920 17.07 25.56 -9.83
N LEU A 921 16.97 24.66 -10.80
CA LEU A 921 15.71 24.01 -11.15
C LEU A 921 15.15 23.17 -9.98
N GLU A 922 16.01 22.54 -9.20
CA GLU A 922 15.62 21.70 -8.06
C GLU A 922 15.25 22.51 -6.80
N LYS A 923 15.97 23.62 -6.51
CA LYS A 923 15.89 24.33 -5.20
C LYS A 923 15.61 25.83 -5.28
N GLY A 924 15.51 26.40 -6.48
CA GLY A 924 15.30 27.83 -6.70
C GLY A 924 13.85 28.29 -6.50
N THR A 925 13.67 29.61 -6.45
CA THR A 925 12.33 30.24 -6.50
C THR A 925 11.70 30.06 -7.89
N LEU A 926 10.37 30.22 -8.00
CA LEU A 926 9.67 30.09 -9.28
C LEU A 926 10.22 31.03 -10.38
N SER A 927 10.62 32.24 -10.01
CA SER A 927 11.30 33.21 -10.90
C SER A 927 12.63 32.65 -11.42
N ALA A 928 13.50 32.18 -10.50
CA ALA A 928 14.80 31.62 -10.86
C ALA A 928 14.67 30.32 -11.68
N LYS A 929 13.70 29.45 -11.35
CA LYS A 929 13.38 28.25 -12.12
C LYS A 929 12.95 28.57 -13.55
N THR A 930 12.18 29.65 -13.74
CA THR A 930 11.72 30.07 -15.07
C THR A 930 12.89 30.50 -15.96
N ILE A 931 13.79 31.33 -15.43
CA ILE A 931 14.99 31.78 -16.17
C ILE A 931 15.95 30.60 -16.41
N ALA A 932 16.12 29.74 -15.42
CA ALA A 932 16.92 28.52 -15.56
C ALA A 932 16.38 27.58 -16.65
N LEU A 933 15.04 27.43 -16.77
CA LEU A 933 14.41 26.65 -17.84
C LEU A 933 14.67 27.25 -19.23
N ASP A 934 14.59 28.58 -19.37
CA ASP A 934 14.84 29.26 -20.64
C ASP A 934 16.31 29.11 -21.07
N LEU A 935 17.24 29.22 -20.11
CA LEU A 935 18.66 28.98 -20.32
C LEU A 935 18.94 27.51 -20.71
N PHE A 936 18.33 26.57 -20.00
CA PHE A 936 18.48 25.15 -20.27
C PHE A 936 17.90 24.75 -21.63
N HIS A 937 16.75 25.31 -22.01
CA HIS A 937 16.17 25.17 -23.34
C HIS A 937 17.14 25.65 -24.44
N LYS A 938 17.78 26.81 -24.27
CA LYS A 938 18.82 27.30 -25.20
C LYS A 938 20.01 26.34 -25.29
N ILE A 939 20.46 25.78 -24.17
CA ILE A 939 21.58 24.83 -24.14
C ILE A 939 21.23 23.54 -24.90
N VAL A 940 20.06 22.95 -24.65
CA VAL A 940 19.61 21.72 -25.32
C VAL A 940 19.47 21.91 -26.83
N ASN A 941 19.10 23.12 -27.29
CA ASN A 941 18.98 23.42 -28.72
C ASN A 941 20.32 23.56 -29.46
N HIS A 942 21.36 24.04 -28.78
CA HIS A 942 22.62 24.39 -29.42
C HIS A 942 23.80 23.48 -29.06
N SER A 943 23.66 22.65 -28.01
CA SER A 943 24.71 21.76 -27.51
C SER A 943 24.15 20.39 -27.10
N ARG A 944 24.90 19.31 -27.34
CA ARG A 944 24.51 17.96 -26.92
C ARG A 944 24.90 17.71 -25.46
N ILE A 945 23.90 17.61 -24.59
CA ILE A 945 24.09 17.13 -23.22
C ILE A 945 24.09 15.60 -23.27
N SER A 946 25.16 14.96 -22.79
CA SER A 946 25.30 13.50 -22.80
C SER A 946 25.76 12.96 -21.45
N GLY A 947 25.50 11.68 -21.19
CA GLY A 947 25.94 11.00 -19.97
C GLY A 947 25.10 11.33 -18.71
N PRO A 948 25.71 11.35 -17.51
CA PRO A 948 25.00 11.45 -16.23
C PRO A 948 24.15 12.71 -16.07
N SER A 949 24.59 13.85 -16.62
CA SER A 949 23.85 15.11 -16.55
C SER A 949 22.57 15.11 -17.39
N PHE A 950 22.49 14.30 -18.45
CA PHE A 950 21.27 14.10 -19.24
C PHE A 950 20.20 13.36 -18.43
N GLN A 951 20.56 12.22 -17.81
CA GLN A 951 19.64 11.43 -16.98
C GLN A 951 19.15 12.21 -15.75
N ARG A 952 20.03 13.00 -15.14
CA ARG A 952 19.67 13.87 -14.02
C ARG A 952 18.74 15.01 -14.46
N SER A 953 19.01 15.63 -15.61
CA SER A 953 18.11 16.66 -16.16
C SER A 953 16.72 16.12 -16.49
N GLU A 954 16.64 14.90 -17.01
CA GLU A 954 15.37 14.22 -17.27
C GLU A 954 14.57 14.00 -15.98
N GLY A 955 15.21 13.45 -14.94
CA GLY A 955 14.57 13.23 -13.64
C GLY A 955 14.05 14.51 -12.99
N ILE A 956 14.84 15.59 -13.01
CA ILE A 956 14.43 16.88 -12.43
C ILE A 956 13.29 17.51 -13.24
N LEU A 957 13.35 17.48 -14.57
CA LEU A 957 12.29 18.03 -15.41
C LEU A 957 10.97 17.25 -15.27
N ILE A 958 11.00 15.92 -15.15
CA ILE A 958 9.79 15.12 -14.89
C ILE A 958 9.16 15.51 -13.54
N GLN A 959 9.95 15.74 -12.50
CA GLN A 959 9.45 16.20 -11.20
C GLN A 959 8.78 17.59 -11.29
N LEU A 960 9.32 18.49 -12.11
CA LEU A 960 8.78 19.84 -12.30
C LEU A 960 7.50 19.89 -13.15
N LEU A 961 7.07 18.80 -13.79
CA LEU A 961 5.77 18.73 -14.48
C LEU A 961 4.58 18.92 -13.53
N HIS A 962 4.76 18.62 -12.24
CA HIS A 962 3.72 18.84 -11.23
C HIS A 962 3.53 20.33 -10.86
N GLU A 963 4.45 21.22 -11.23
CA GLU A 963 4.39 22.65 -10.89
C GLU A 963 3.63 23.44 -11.99
N ASP A 964 2.33 23.74 -11.75
CA ASP A 964 1.39 24.32 -12.72
C ASP A 964 1.94 25.54 -13.47
N ALA A 965 2.69 26.42 -12.78
CA ALA A 965 3.17 27.69 -13.33
C ALA A 965 4.29 27.54 -14.38
N ILE A 966 5.04 26.44 -14.39
CA ILE A 966 6.15 26.18 -15.33
C ILE A 966 5.96 24.92 -16.18
N ARG A 967 4.91 24.14 -15.93
CA ARG A 967 4.58 22.87 -16.64
C ARG A 967 4.73 22.96 -18.16
N LYS A 968 4.19 24.01 -18.80
CA LYS A 968 4.24 24.18 -20.27
C LYS A 968 5.67 24.32 -20.80
N LYS A 969 6.54 25.06 -20.09
CA LYS A 969 7.95 25.23 -20.48
C LYS A 969 8.75 23.95 -20.25
N VAL A 970 8.48 23.25 -19.15
CA VAL A 970 9.10 21.94 -18.85
C VAL A 970 8.76 20.91 -19.92
N ALA A 971 7.49 20.82 -20.32
CA ALA A 971 7.05 19.91 -21.40
C ALA A 971 7.72 20.23 -22.75
N LEU A 972 7.92 21.51 -23.07
CA LEU A 972 8.64 21.94 -24.27
C LEU A 972 10.09 21.43 -24.28
N VAL A 973 10.80 21.59 -23.16
CA VAL A 973 12.20 21.13 -23.01
C VAL A 973 12.29 19.60 -23.09
N LEU A 974 11.39 18.86 -22.41
CA LEU A 974 11.36 17.40 -22.45
C LEU A 974 11.07 16.84 -23.86
N LYS A 975 10.19 17.51 -24.61
CA LYS A 975 9.92 17.17 -26.02
C LYS A 975 11.16 17.35 -26.89
N GLN A 976 11.94 18.41 -26.63
CA GLN A 976 13.18 18.70 -27.37
C GLN A 976 14.30 17.72 -27.03
N MET A 977 14.36 17.24 -25.79
CA MET A 977 15.25 16.17 -25.37
C MET A 977 14.84 14.78 -25.91
N LYS A 978 13.73 14.66 -26.66
CA LYS A 978 13.15 13.41 -27.17
C LYS A 978 12.76 12.41 -26.06
N VAL A 979 12.42 12.91 -24.88
CA VAL A 979 11.98 12.08 -23.74
C VAL A 979 10.48 11.74 -23.83
N LEU A 980 9.68 12.57 -24.51
CA LEU A 980 8.24 12.36 -24.72
C LEU A 980 7.94 11.99 -26.19
N PRO A 981 7.05 11.01 -26.47
CA PRO A 981 6.66 10.66 -27.83
C PRO A 981 5.87 11.79 -28.53
N GLU A 982 6.05 11.94 -29.85
CA GLU A 982 5.55 13.06 -30.66
C GLU A 982 4.02 13.25 -30.68
N GLN A 983 3.24 12.30 -30.13
CA GLN A 983 1.77 12.27 -30.17
C GLN A 983 1.05 12.44 -28.82
N SER A 984 1.66 13.04 -27.80
CA SER A 984 0.93 13.38 -26.57
C SER A 984 0.20 14.74 -26.71
N SER A 985 -1.04 14.72 -27.19
CA SER A 985 -1.95 15.89 -27.14
C SER A 985 -2.66 16.06 -25.79
N TYR A 986 -2.25 15.30 -24.77
CA TYR A 986 -2.81 15.29 -23.42
C TYR A 986 -1.69 15.50 -22.39
N PHE A 987 -1.09 16.69 -22.36
CA PHE A 987 -0.32 17.22 -21.22
C PHE A 987 -0.29 18.75 -21.26
#